data_AF-A0A016T8T2-F1
#
_entry.id   AF-A0A016T8T2-F1
#
_cell.length_a   1.000
_cell.length_b   1.000
_cell.length_c   1.000
_cell.angle_alpha   90.00
_cell.angle_beta   90.00
_cell.angle_gamma   90.00
#
_symmetry.space_group_name_H-M   'P 1'
#
loop_
_entity.id
_entity.type
_entity.pdbx_description
1 polymer ?
#
loop_
_entity_poly.entity_id
_entity_poly.type
_entity_poly.pdbx_seq_one_letter_code
_entity_poly.pdbx_strand_id
1 'polypeptide(L)'
;MVISAWILYLTATLSHLGKLSDMPAGDHPEVRIIVLEKGEHLDTVVRRLEKGQFVRFHRGSSLLGVDVEIRTTLTGEEPLKWTSGSDHLAVYCQVECTTAGSFKYRFTADGEECGSGYFLVMPVLMANGKRIPLDGVACQTHLTKLLGSLSCWEKRLRVSKESGYNMIHLTPIHELGVSNSCYSLSNHHALIQTIHEPDRQVTMGDVEQFVHKIEKEWGMLTVQDVVWNHAAKNAQWLMEHPECAYNCLNSPHLRPAYVVDRVYHHFGKEVSEGKWTHRGVPEVVDSIHHTNAIEYLLRTEVLPKMRLHEFFQINIDENVKKFEELARAGASSDILDENLPIQQDPEWRRFGCTVDFDKALKIFNRPRGDASSEEDRVAKCTEAFRGHLNYLNEEAGKAAWEIVMAGLRAVMGHITYERIADHGPKYGAVTERRPLTTDYFLHTENSTSWEEDEHLAYDPDKSRFLQAFNGWVMSADPLKNFALPDSQVYLRRELVCWGDSVKLNYGEKPDDCPFLWKYMKDYTQECARVFHGLRIDNAHSTPIHVAEYLLLAAREIRPDVYVFAELFTGSEHKDNLFVNRLGISSLIREAQAAHDSHEQGRLVYRYGGDVVGAMIQKHVRLAPASVAHGLFLDQSHDNPTPIETRSVYDLLPTAAMVSMASCAVGSTRGYDELVRHAIHVVTEKRPYAQWGVETRIGTGIVEARRILNELHIFLAKAQFTQVFVDQMSFDVVGITRHNPITHDTIVVVSHTAFNKQIIHRDRVHLRHIPIGGVLEEILFEMRMDQESPEPNPENPDVLTGLSNYKVHIRQHLSPENSKMCIVHGRENGAIELTDFPSGSVIAFRIRLTDAARTSIGTIRAVISGNDELERELAHVLDSISLQDYNRLLFTCDAEEWAAIGRGAYDVPRFGKLVYCGLQGLIPVLDWIRENNDLGHPLCANLRDGTWLSDYICSRMEKYYGLAFLSAFFSAILCHLTDVPYYLRPCYFEAIISYLYKHCRKALLRKLSPNISTASSLVRALSVSSVSFVGHVPGAGLAPLPRCLKLEDKHASSLAAGLPHFAVGIWRNWGRDTFIALPGCLLRTGRFSDAKNIIISFAGSLRHGLIPNLLAEGEGCPGL
;
A
#
# COMPACT_ATOMS: atom_id res chain seq x y z
N MET A 1 52.47 -24.24 -12.40
CA MET A 1 51.97 -25.48 -13.04
C MET A 1 50.76 -26.06 -12.32
N VAL A 2 50.80 -26.38 -11.02
CA VAL A 2 49.65 -26.96 -10.28
C VAL A 2 48.43 -26.03 -10.23
N ILE A 3 48.62 -24.74 -9.91
CA ILE A 3 47.55 -23.73 -9.89
C ILE A 3 46.90 -23.58 -11.29
N SER A 4 47.72 -23.52 -12.34
CA SER A 4 47.23 -23.39 -13.73
C SER A 4 46.40 -24.59 -14.19
N ALA A 5 46.81 -25.82 -13.84
CA ALA A 5 46.07 -27.04 -14.17
C ALA A 5 44.75 -27.14 -13.37
N TRP A 6 44.75 -26.69 -12.13
CA TRP A 6 43.54 -26.64 -11.30
C TRP A 6 42.56 -25.54 -11.73
N ILE A 7 43.04 -24.36 -12.15
CA ILE A 7 42.20 -23.32 -12.76
C ILE A 7 41.51 -23.87 -14.01
N LEU A 8 42.24 -24.58 -14.89
CA LEU A 8 41.65 -25.22 -16.07
C LEU A 8 40.56 -26.24 -15.70
N TYR A 9 40.79 -27.05 -14.66
CA TYR A 9 39.81 -27.99 -14.13
C TYR A 9 38.58 -27.29 -13.56
N LEU A 10 38.75 -26.29 -12.69
CA LEU A 10 37.66 -25.54 -12.07
C LEU A 10 36.84 -24.78 -13.12
N THR A 11 37.49 -24.11 -14.08
CA THR A 11 36.82 -23.44 -15.20
C THR A 11 36.05 -24.45 -16.06
N ALA A 12 36.59 -25.64 -16.29
CA ALA A 12 35.89 -26.71 -17.00
C ALA A 12 34.66 -27.21 -16.21
N THR A 13 34.79 -27.43 -14.90
CA THR A 13 33.70 -27.86 -14.00
C THR A 13 32.59 -26.81 -13.94
N LEU A 14 32.95 -25.54 -13.77
CA LEU A 14 32.01 -24.41 -13.77
C LEU A 14 31.30 -24.25 -15.13
N SER A 15 32.01 -24.43 -16.24
CA SER A 15 31.42 -24.39 -17.58
C SER A 15 30.45 -25.56 -17.84
N HIS A 16 30.69 -26.73 -17.23
CA HIS A 16 29.80 -27.89 -17.32
C HIS A 16 28.54 -27.70 -16.48
N LEU A 17 28.64 -27.07 -15.31
CA LEU A 17 27.50 -26.72 -14.46
C LEU A 17 26.55 -25.72 -15.13
N GLY A 18 27.09 -24.78 -15.92
CA GLY A 18 26.29 -23.83 -16.71
C GLY A 18 25.43 -24.46 -17.81
N LYS A 19 25.67 -25.74 -18.18
CA LYS A 19 24.88 -26.49 -19.17
C LYS A 19 23.73 -27.31 -18.55
N LEU A 20 23.59 -27.33 -17.22
CA LEU A 20 22.67 -28.21 -16.48
C LEU A 20 21.54 -27.48 -15.72
N SER A 21 21.37 -26.17 -15.89
CA SER A 21 20.46 -25.39 -15.03
C SER A 21 19.08 -25.14 -15.64
N ASP A 22 18.18 -26.11 -15.49
CA ASP A 22 16.72 -25.94 -15.35
C ASP A 22 16.26 -26.66 -14.06
N MET A 23 17.01 -26.50 -12.96
CA MET A 23 16.65 -27.09 -11.68
C MET A 23 15.74 -26.13 -10.89
N PRO A 24 14.55 -26.57 -10.44
CA PRO A 24 13.71 -25.78 -9.55
C PRO A 24 14.44 -25.55 -8.23
N ALA A 25 14.25 -24.36 -7.65
CA ALA A 25 14.73 -24.02 -6.33
C ALA A 25 14.24 -25.07 -5.32
N GLY A 26 15.14 -25.56 -4.45
CA GLY A 26 14.81 -26.53 -3.42
C GLY A 26 13.64 -26.06 -2.54
N ASP A 27 12.86 -27.03 -2.08
CA ASP A 27 11.60 -26.94 -1.32
C ASP A 27 11.79 -26.38 0.11
N HIS A 28 12.53 -25.27 0.24
CA HIS A 28 12.77 -24.61 1.51
C HIS A 28 11.64 -23.62 1.82
N PRO A 29 10.99 -23.74 2.99
CA PRO A 29 9.89 -22.86 3.35
C PRO A 29 10.38 -21.41 3.43
N GLU A 30 9.64 -20.51 2.80
CA GLU A 30 9.92 -19.08 2.89
C GLU A 30 9.51 -18.53 4.26
N VAL A 31 10.44 -17.82 4.91
CA VAL A 31 10.23 -17.27 6.24
C VAL A 31 10.37 -15.74 6.20
N ARG A 32 9.38 -15.05 6.76
CA ARG A 32 9.36 -13.60 6.94
C ARG A 32 9.48 -13.28 8.43
N ILE A 33 10.54 -12.57 8.78
CA ILE A 33 10.88 -12.24 10.16
C ILE A 33 10.24 -10.91 10.55
N ILE A 34 9.51 -10.90 11.67
CA ILE A 34 9.07 -9.70 12.36
C ILE A 34 9.90 -9.59 13.64
N VAL A 35 10.67 -8.52 13.77
CA VAL A 35 11.41 -8.20 15.00
C VAL A 35 10.48 -7.38 15.89
N LEU A 36 10.35 -7.78 17.15
CA LEU A 36 9.50 -7.12 18.12
C LEU A 36 10.30 -6.11 18.95
N GLU A 37 9.87 -4.86 18.97
CA GLU A 37 10.45 -3.85 19.85
C GLU A 37 9.37 -3.25 20.78
N LYS A 38 9.73 -3.01 22.04
CA LYS A 38 8.84 -2.46 23.07
C LYS A 38 8.32 -1.10 22.65
N GLY A 39 7.00 -0.92 22.66
CA GLY A 39 6.29 0.30 22.28
C GLY A 39 5.93 0.40 20.80
N GLU A 40 6.25 -0.59 19.97
CA GLU A 40 5.91 -0.56 18.54
C GLU A 40 4.47 -1.02 18.28
N HIS A 41 3.66 -0.09 17.75
CA HIS A 41 2.30 -0.35 17.26
C HIS A 41 2.25 -0.11 15.75
N LEU A 42 2.42 -1.20 14.99
CA LEU A 42 2.60 -1.19 13.53
C LEU A 42 1.28 -1.43 12.78
N ASP A 43 0.16 -0.92 13.32
CA ASP A 43 -1.19 -1.16 12.79
C ASP A 43 -1.39 -0.64 11.34
N THR A 44 -0.52 0.27 10.88
CA THR A 44 -0.57 0.87 9.53
C THR A 44 0.55 0.41 8.60
N VAL A 45 1.34 -0.57 9.02
CA VAL A 45 2.38 -1.14 8.17
C VAL A 45 1.81 -2.38 7.50
N VAL A 46 1.67 -2.34 6.18
CA VAL A 46 1.13 -3.47 5.41
C VAL A 46 2.23 -4.48 5.13
N ARG A 47 1.96 -5.74 5.45
CA ARG A 47 2.85 -6.89 5.19
C ARG A 47 2.04 -7.96 4.47
N ARG A 48 2.33 -8.18 3.20
CA ARG A 48 1.69 -9.22 2.39
C ARG A 48 2.48 -10.53 2.43
N LEU A 49 1.78 -11.63 2.67
CA LEU A 49 2.30 -13.00 2.64
C LEU A 49 1.40 -13.88 1.78
N GLU A 50 1.98 -14.98 1.29
CA GLU A 50 1.28 -16.04 0.59
C GLU A 50 1.00 -17.23 1.53
N LYS A 51 -0.01 -18.02 1.17
CA LYS A 51 -0.28 -19.29 1.87
C LYS A 51 0.94 -20.23 1.77
N GLY A 52 1.25 -20.92 2.86
CA GLY A 52 2.43 -21.80 3.00
C GLY A 52 3.73 -21.09 3.39
N GLN A 53 3.75 -19.74 3.42
CA GLN A 53 4.87 -19.00 4.02
C GLN A 53 4.79 -19.03 5.56
N PHE A 54 5.92 -18.79 6.23
CA PHE A 54 6.00 -18.67 7.68
C PHE A 54 6.25 -17.24 8.13
N VAL A 55 5.52 -16.78 9.15
CA VAL A 55 5.87 -15.59 9.92
C VAL A 55 6.67 -16.03 11.14
N ARG A 56 7.90 -15.52 11.28
CA ARG A 56 8.77 -15.79 12.43
C ARG A 56 8.97 -14.53 13.26
N PHE A 57 8.71 -14.61 14.56
CA PHE A 57 8.92 -13.49 15.47
C PHE A 57 10.24 -13.64 16.22
N HIS A 58 11.02 -12.57 16.25
CA HIS A 58 12.25 -12.46 17.02
C HIS A 58 12.12 -11.35 18.07
N ARG A 59 12.71 -11.56 19.24
CA ARG A 59 12.87 -10.47 20.22
C ARG A 59 13.86 -9.45 19.67
N GLY A 60 13.45 -8.19 19.65
CA GLY A 60 14.33 -7.06 19.41
C GLY A 60 15.18 -6.72 20.62
N SER A 61 16.00 -5.70 20.46
CA SER A 61 17.00 -5.28 21.45
C SER A 61 16.36 -4.80 22.77
N SER A 62 15.20 -4.16 22.70
CA SER A 62 14.47 -3.65 23.87
C SER A 62 13.77 -4.72 24.72
N LEU A 63 13.71 -5.97 24.23
CA LEU A 63 13.03 -7.09 24.89
C LEU A 63 14.00 -8.16 25.42
N LEU A 64 15.30 -7.84 25.50
CA LEU A 64 16.29 -8.76 26.06
C LEU A 64 16.17 -8.82 27.59
N GLY A 65 16.21 -10.03 28.14
CA GLY A 65 16.05 -10.27 29.58
C GLY A 65 14.61 -10.23 30.10
N VAL A 66 13.62 -10.05 29.21
CA VAL A 66 12.19 -9.95 29.51
C VAL A 66 11.46 -11.19 29.01
N ASP A 67 10.46 -11.64 29.77
CA ASP A 67 9.55 -12.70 29.33
C ASP A 67 8.53 -12.14 28.33
N VAL A 68 8.59 -12.65 27.09
CA VAL A 68 7.74 -12.18 25.98
C VAL A 68 6.75 -13.25 25.60
N GLU A 69 5.48 -12.90 25.54
CA GLU A 69 4.40 -13.76 25.06
C GLU A 69 3.75 -13.12 23.83
N ILE A 70 3.48 -13.91 22.78
CA ILE A 70 2.90 -13.41 21.52
C ILE A 70 1.62 -14.17 21.22
N ARG A 71 0.56 -13.45 20.87
CA ARG A 71 -0.69 -14.00 20.35
C ARG A 71 -0.95 -13.49 18.94
N THR A 72 -1.63 -14.30 18.13
CA THR A 72 -2.09 -13.89 16.80
C THR A 72 -3.48 -14.41 16.52
N THR A 73 -4.32 -13.59 15.89
CA THR A 73 -5.68 -13.98 15.51
C THR A 73 -5.72 -15.14 14.50
N LEU A 74 -4.58 -15.50 13.88
CA LEU A 74 -4.48 -16.67 13.00
C LEU A 74 -4.59 -17.99 13.78
N THR A 75 -4.04 -18.05 15.00
CA THR A 75 -4.02 -19.26 15.85
C THR A 75 -4.99 -19.19 17.02
N GLY A 76 -5.70 -18.07 17.19
CA GLY A 76 -6.63 -17.84 18.28
C GLY A 76 -5.96 -17.23 19.53
N GLU A 77 -6.51 -17.52 20.70
CA GLU A 77 -6.07 -16.90 21.97
C GLU A 77 -4.83 -17.54 22.59
N GLU A 78 -4.47 -18.74 22.16
CA GLU A 78 -3.31 -19.48 22.66
C GLU A 78 -2.01 -18.78 22.24
N PRO A 79 -1.06 -18.55 23.17
CA PRO A 79 0.20 -17.92 22.85
C PRO A 79 1.10 -18.84 22.01
N LEU A 80 1.86 -18.22 21.10
CA LEU A 80 2.85 -18.92 20.29
C LEU A 80 4.00 -19.43 21.17
N LYS A 81 4.47 -20.65 20.87
CA LYS A 81 5.55 -21.29 21.64
C LYS A 81 6.92 -20.86 21.13
N TRP A 82 7.77 -20.40 22.03
CA TRP A 82 9.18 -20.16 21.75
C TRP A 82 9.95 -21.48 21.61
N THR A 83 10.90 -21.52 20.68
CA THR A 83 11.85 -22.63 20.56
C THR A 83 12.81 -22.69 21.75
N SER A 84 13.42 -23.85 21.99
CA SER A 84 14.52 -23.99 22.96
C SER A 84 15.83 -23.45 22.39
N GLY A 85 16.61 -22.70 23.18
CA GLY A 85 17.89 -22.15 22.75
C GLY A 85 18.80 -21.77 23.91
N SER A 86 20.05 -21.43 23.61
CA SER A 86 21.07 -21.08 24.60
C SER A 86 20.86 -19.72 25.27
N ASP A 87 20.15 -18.82 24.60
CA ASP A 87 19.80 -17.47 25.08
C ASP A 87 18.59 -16.91 24.32
N HIS A 88 18.15 -15.71 24.70
CA HIS A 88 16.97 -15.03 24.12
C HIS A 88 17.13 -14.67 22.64
N LEU A 89 18.36 -14.58 22.12
CA LEU A 89 18.66 -14.25 20.72
C LEU A 89 18.69 -15.49 19.82
N ALA A 90 18.82 -16.69 20.40
CA ALA A 90 18.80 -17.96 19.71
C ALA A 90 17.40 -18.54 19.50
N VAL A 91 16.40 -18.00 20.18
CA VAL A 91 15.01 -18.49 20.17
C VAL A 91 14.09 -17.62 19.32
N TYR A 92 13.05 -18.24 18.77
CA TYR A 92 12.00 -17.58 18.00
C TYR A 92 10.67 -18.32 18.22
N CYS A 93 9.56 -17.70 17.87
CA CYS A 93 8.31 -18.43 17.61
C CYS A 93 7.89 -18.18 16.16
N GLN A 94 7.09 -19.07 15.58
CA GLN A 94 6.67 -18.93 14.20
C GLN A 94 5.27 -19.54 13.99
N VAL A 95 4.60 -19.07 12.95
CA VAL A 95 3.28 -19.54 12.52
C VAL A 95 3.27 -19.68 11.01
N GLU A 96 2.60 -20.72 10.50
CA GLU A 96 2.38 -20.94 9.07
C GLU A 96 1.13 -20.20 8.60
N CYS A 97 1.23 -19.52 7.46
CA CYS A 97 0.11 -18.84 6.82
C CYS A 97 -0.80 -19.87 6.13
N THR A 98 -1.80 -20.41 6.84
CA THR A 98 -2.68 -21.47 6.31
C THR A 98 -3.95 -20.94 5.63
N THR A 99 -4.48 -19.81 6.09
CA THR A 99 -5.77 -19.25 5.64
C THR A 99 -5.59 -17.81 5.19
N ALA A 100 -6.33 -17.39 4.16
CA ALA A 100 -6.29 -16.02 3.67
C ALA A 100 -7.09 -15.10 4.59
N GLY A 101 -6.68 -13.83 4.67
CA GLY A 101 -7.32 -12.84 5.52
C GLY A 101 -6.33 -11.90 6.19
N SER A 102 -6.83 -11.18 7.18
CA SER A 102 -6.02 -10.30 8.03
C SER A 102 -5.81 -10.90 9.40
N PHE A 103 -4.57 -10.87 9.86
CA PHE A 103 -4.20 -11.39 11.16
C PHE A 103 -3.46 -10.34 11.98
N LYS A 104 -4.04 -10.00 13.14
CA LYS A 104 -3.40 -9.16 14.14
C LYS A 104 -2.47 -10.01 14.98
N TYR A 105 -1.30 -9.50 15.32
CA TYR A 105 -0.48 -10.01 16.42
C TYR A 105 -0.37 -8.95 17.51
N ARG A 106 -0.29 -9.41 18.77
CA ARG A 106 -0.01 -8.60 19.95
C ARG A 106 0.98 -9.34 20.81
N PHE A 107 1.83 -8.61 21.53
CA PHE A 107 2.78 -9.22 22.43
C PHE A 107 2.89 -8.46 23.75
N THR A 108 3.13 -9.22 24.81
CA THR A 108 3.34 -8.70 26.16
C THR A 108 4.80 -8.88 26.57
N ALA A 109 5.25 -8.01 27.47
CA ALA A 109 6.55 -8.02 28.12
C ALA A 109 6.32 -8.05 29.62
N ASP A 110 6.78 -9.11 30.30
CA ASP A 110 6.56 -9.34 31.75
C ASP A 110 5.07 -9.21 32.17
N GLY A 111 4.16 -9.60 31.27
CA GLY A 111 2.71 -9.56 31.49
C GLY A 111 1.99 -8.28 31.02
N GLU A 112 2.70 -7.24 30.61
CA GLU A 112 2.10 -5.99 30.12
C GLU A 112 2.09 -5.93 28.58
N GLU A 113 0.95 -5.55 27.97
CA GLU A 113 0.87 -5.35 26.52
C GLU A 113 1.82 -4.23 26.09
N CYS A 114 2.70 -4.53 25.12
CA CYS A 114 3.81 -3.65 24.79
C CYS A 114 4.06 -3.48 23.29
N GLY A 115 3.22 -4.06 22.42
CA GLY A 115 3.25 -3.80 21.00
C GLY A 115 2.30 -4.68 20.18
N SER A 116 2.07 -4.27 18.93
CA SER A 116 1.10 -4.89 18.02
C SER A 116 1.41 -4.63 16.55
N GLY A 117 0.80 -5.42 15.67
CA GLY A 117 0.76 -5.14 14.24
C GLY A 117 -0.09 -6.14 13.47
N TYR A 118 -0.04 -6.05 12.14
CA TYR A 118 -0.79 -6.93 11.25
C TYR A 118 0.12 -7.62 10.23
N PHE A 119 -0.37 -8.74 9.72
CA PHE A 119 0.08 -9.32 8.47
C PHE A 119 -1.11 -9.87 7.69
N LEU A 120 -1.04 -9.75 6.37
CA LEU A 120 -2.09 -10.17 5.44
C LEU A 120 -1.66 -11.43 4.72
N VAL A 121 -2.52 -12.46 4.72
CA VAL A 121 -2.34 -13.64 3.88
C VAL A 121 -3.26 -13.51 2.68
N MET A 122 -2.66 -13.40 1.50
CA MET A 122 -3.37 -13.12 0.26
C MET A 122 -4.20 -14.35 -0.21
N PRO A 123 -5.38 -14.14 -0.84
CA PRO A 123 -6.22 -15.23 -1.30
C PRO A 123 -5.61 -15.97 -2.50
N VAL A 124 -5.91 -17.26 -2.62
CA VAL A 124 -5.54 -18.07 -3.78
C VAL A 124 -6.71 -18.14 -4.75
N LEU A 125 -6.58 -17.44 -5.89
CA LEU A 125 -7.61 -17.39 -6.92
C LEU A 125 -7.50 -18.58 -7.87
N MET A 126 -8.60 -19.32 -8.03
CA MET A 126 -8.68 -20.50 -8.88
C MET A 126 -9.86 -20.38 -9.85
N ALA A 127 -9.60 -20.48 -11.16
CA ALA A 127 -10.64 -20.55 -12.17
C ALA A 127 -10.45 -21.82 -13.01
N ASN A 128 -11.49 -22.65 -13.10
CA ASN A 128 -11.44 -23.95 -13.78
C ASN A 128 -10.22 -24.81 -13.37
N GLY A 129 -9.92 -24.87 -12.07
CA GLY A 129 -8.79 -25.63 -11.52
C GLY A 129 -7.41 -25.04 -11.80
N LYS A 130 -7.31 -23.86 -12.43
CA LYS A 130 -6.03 -23.17 -12.70
C LYS A 130 -5.88 -21.95 -11.79
N ARG A 131 -4.69 -21.79 -11.22
CA ARG A 131 -4.34 -20.60 -10.41
C ARG A 131 -4.29 -19.36 -11.29
N ILE A 132 -4.92 -18.28 -10.83
CA ILE A 132 -4.77 -16.93 -11.36
C ILE A 132 -3.89 -16.16 -10.37
N PRO A 133 -2.66 -15.75 -10.73
CA PRO A 133 -1.87 -14.84 -9.89
C PRO A 133 -2.64 -13.54 -9.64
N LEU A 134 -2.53 -12.96 -8.44
CA LEU A 134 -3.21 -11.70 -8.11
C LEU A 134 -2.78 -10.57 -9.05
N ASP A 135 -1.48 -10.47 -9.33
CA ASP A 135 -0.91 -9.53 -10.30
C ASP A 135 -1.30 -9.82 -11.75
N GLY A 136 -1.98 -10.94 -12.02
CA GLY A 136 -2.47 -11.33 -13.35
C GLY A 136 -3.97 -11.21 -13.49
N VAL A 137 -4.67 -10.62 -12.52
CA VAL A 137 -6.10 -10.33 -12.63
C VAL A 137 -6.30 -9.22 -13.65
N ALA A 138 -7.14 -9.48 -14.66
CA ALA A 138 -7.64 -8.49 -15.62
C ALA A 138 -9.16 -8.45 -15.48
N CYS A 139 -9.68 -7.37 -14.89
CA CYS A 139 -11.08 -7.24 -14.49
C CYS A 139 -11.86 -6.23 -15.35
N GLN A 140 -13.04 -6.59 -15.84
CA GLN A 140 -13.94 -5.65 -16.52
C GLN A 140 -15.23 -5.41 -15.71
N THR A 141 -15.52 -4.14 -15.41
CA THR A 141 -16.72 -3.73 -14.68
C THR A 141 -17.92 -3.57 -15.61
N HIS A 142 -19.09 -4.07 -15.19
CA HIS A 142 -20.36 -3.93 -15.90
C HIS A 142 -21.43 -3.38 -14.95
N LEU A 143 -22.22 -2.43 -15.45
CA LEU A 143 -23.47 -2.04 -14.79
C LEU A 143 -24.52 -3.12 -15.05
N THR A 144 -24.91 -3.87 -14.00
CA THR A 144 -25.80 -5.03 -14.13
C THR A 144 -27.13 -4.69 -14.80
N LYS A 145 -27.70 -3.51 -14.50
CA LYS A 145 -28.97 -3.05 -15.08
C LYS A 145 -28.96 -2.96 -16.61
N LEU A 146 -27.78 -2.85 -17.24
CA LEU A 146 -27.62 -2.74 -18.68
C LEU A 146 -27.37 -4.09 -19.38
N LEU A 147 -27.36 -5.19 -18.63
CA LEU A 147 -27.22 -6.54 -19.20
C LEU A 147 -28.54 -7.09 -19.75
N GLY A 148 -29.69 -6.58 -19.29
CA GLY A 148 -31.02 -7.11 -19.63
C GLY A 148 -31.29 -8.43 -18.92
N SER A 149 -32.16 -9.27 -19.50
CA SER A 149 -32.55 -10.55 -18.91
C SER A 149 -31.39 -11.54 -18.87
N LEU A 150 -31.44 -12.52 -17.96
CA LEU A 150 -30.34 -13.47 -17.74
C LEU A 150 -29.90 -14.18 -19.04
N SER A 151 -30.82 -14.51 -19.93
CA SER A 151 -30.55 -15.10 -21.25
C SER A 151 -29.70 -14.21 -22.17
N CYS A 152 -29.74 -12.89 -21.97
CA CYS A 152 -28.90 -11.93 -22.70
C CYS A 152 -27.50 -11.77 -22.08
N TRP A 153 -27.32 -12.11 -20.79
CA TRP A 153 -26.06 -11.86 -20.08
C TRP A 153 -24.89 -12.55 -20.75
N GLU A 154 -25.06 -13.80 -21.21
CA GLU A 154 -24.00 -14.55 -21.87
C GLU A 154 -23.41 -13.78 -23.05
N LYS A 155 -24.24 -13.24 -23.94
CA LYS A 155 -23.76 -12.53 -25.13
C LYS A 155 -23.15 -11.17 -24.80
N ARG A 156 -23.64 -10.47 -23.78
CA ARG A 156 -23.14 -9.14 -23.40
C ARG A 156 -21.84 -9.24 -22.59
N LEU A 157 -21.73 -10.21 -21.68
CA LEU A 157 -20.52 -10.47 -20.91
C LEU A 157 -19.44 -11.20 -21.72
N ARG A 158 -19.80 -11.91 -22.79
CA ARG A 158 -18.82 -12.57 -23.66
C ARG A 158 -17.80 -11.59 -24.22
N VAL A 159 -18.13 -10.32 -24.39
CA VAL A 159 -17.15 -9.35 -24.85
C VAL A 159 -15.94 -9.27 -23.90
N SER A 160 -16.14 -9.38 -22.59
CA SER A 160 -15.02 -9.43 -21.63
C SER A 160 -14.10 -10.62 -21.89
N LYS A 161 -14.68 -11.80 -22.14
CA LYS A 161 -13.93 -13.02 -22.48
C LYS A 161 -13.12 -12.81 -23.75
N GLU A 162 -13.75 -12.30 -24.79
CA GLU A 162 -13.14 -12.14 -26.11
C GLU A 162 -12.15 -10.96 -26.15
N SER A 163 -12.24 -10.03 -25.19
CA SER A 163 -11.23 -9.00 -24.89
C SER A 163 -10.10 -9.50 -23.97
N GLY A 164 -10.06 -10.80 -23.63
CA GLY A 164 -8.98 -11.39 -22.83
C GLY A 164 -9.00 -11.10 -21.33
N TYR A 165 -10.08 -10.52 -20.79
CA TYR A 165 -10.24 -10.38 -19.33
C TYR A 165 -10.41 -11.75 -18.69
N ASN A 166 -10.00 -11.90 -17.43
CA ASN A 166 -10.18 -13.12 -16.64
C ASN A 166 -11.06 -12.94 -15.40
N MET A 167 -11.60 -11.74 -15.20
CA MET A 167 -12.51 -11.41 -14.12
C MET A 167 -13.59 -10.44 -14.59
N ILE A 168 -14.83 -10.65 -14.15
CA ILE A 168 -15.96 -9.74 -14.37
C ILE A 168 -16.36 -9.16 -13.02
N HIS A 169 -16.46 -7.84 -12.96
CA HIS A 169 -17.05 -7.15 -11.82
C HIS A 169 -18.45 -6.66 -12.19
N LEU A 170 -19.44 -7.00 -11.38
CA LEU A 170 -20.83 -6.58 -11.52
C LEU A 170 -21.17 -5.58 -10.43
N THR A 171 -21.76 -4.45 -10.80
CA THR A 171 -22.49 -3.60 -9.83
C THR A 171 -23.63 -4.40 -9.19
N PRO A 172 -24.26 -3.95 -8.10
CA PRO A 172 -25.32 -4.71 -7.42
C PRO A 172 -26.34 -5.35 -8.38
N ILE A 173 -26.55 -6.66 -8.23
CA ILE A 173 -27.55 -7.43 -9.01
C ILE A 173 -28.95 -7.42 -8.35
N HIS A 174 -29.11 -6.60 -7.32
CA HIS A 174 -30.26 -6.57 -6.44
C HIS A 174 -31.27 -5.50 -6.87
N GLU A 175 -32.47 -5.54 -6.28
CA GLU A 175 -33.56 -4.64 -6.66
C GLU A 175 -33.19 -3.17 -6.40
N LEU A 176 -33.26 -2.36 -7.45
CA LEU A 176 -32.92 -0.94 -7.39
C LEU A 176 -34.06 -0.09 -6.82
N GLY A 177 -33.70 1.07 -6.30
CA GLY A 177 -34.62 2.10 -5.84
C GLY A 177 -35.24 2.93 -6.95
N VAL A 178 -36.09 3.88 -6.54
CA VAL A 178 -36.84 4.77 -7.44
C VAL A 178 -35.95 5.65 -8.34
N SER A 179 -34.71 5.92 -7.94
CA SER A 179 -33.74 6.67 -8.76
C SER A 179 -33.19 5.87 -9.93
N ASN A 180 -33.30 4.53 -9.91
CA ASN A 180 -32.63 3.62 -10.84
C ASN A 180 -31.09 3.72 -10.81
N SER A 181 -30.53 4.21 -9.70
CA SER A 181 -29.09 4.13 -9.39
C SER A 181 -28.67 2.68 -9.17
N CYS A 182 -27.51 2.28 -9.71
CA CYS A 182 -26.95 0.94 -9.46
C CYS A 182 -26.64 0.66 -7.99
N TYR A 183 -26.48 1.69 -7.15
CA TYR A 183 -26.06 1.56 -5.75
C TYR A 183 -27.18 1.81 -4.73
N SER A 184 -28.30 2.39 -5.16
CA SER A 184 -29.44 2.64 -4.28
C SER A 184 -30.39 1.45 -4.30
N LEU A 185 -30.24 0.53 -3.34
CA LEU A 185 -30.97 -0.75 -3.31
C LEU A 185 -32.25 -0.67 -2.48
N SER A 186 -33.40 -0.97 -3.09
CA SER A 186 -34.68 -1.04 -2.38
C SER A 186 -34.87 -2.36 -1.63
N ASN A 187 -34.25 -3.43 -2.12
CA ASN A 187 -34.24 -4.74 -1.46
C ASN A 187 -32.93 -5.50 -1.77
N HIS A 188 -32.14 -5.80 -0.74
CA HIS A 188 -30.85 -6.47 -0.86
C HIS A 188 -30.99 -7.99 -1.08
N HIS A 189 -32.20 -8.54 -0.96
CA HIS A 189 -32.49 -9.98 -1.10
C HIS A 189 -33.39 -10.30 -2.30
N ALA A 190 -33.78 -9.28 -3.08
CA ALA A 190 -34.47 -9.45 -4.35
C ALA A 190 -33.54 -9.06 -5.50
N LEU A 191 -33.72 -9.71 -6.65
CA LEU A 191 -32.92 -9.43 -7.84
C LEU A 191 -33.45 -8.20 -8.59
N ILE A 192 -32.58 -7.56 -9.37
CA ILE A 192 -32.94 -6.44 -10.23
C ILE A 192 -33.99 -6.83 -11.29
N GLN A 193 -35.00 -5.99 -11.48
CA GLN A 193 -36.13 -6.27 -12.39
C GLN A 193 -35.72 -6.60 -13.83
N THR A 194 -34.61 -6.03 -14.32
CA THR A 194 -34.12 -6.28 -15.69
C THR A 194 -33.64 -7.70 -15.92
N ILE A 195 -33.29 -8.45 -14.87
CA ILE A 195 -32.72 -9.81 -15.01
C ILE A 195 -33.78 -10.86 -15.37
N HIS A 196 -35.04 -10.60 -15.03
CA HIS A 196 -36.11 -11.56 -15.22
C HIS A 196 -36.44 -11.75 -16.70
N GLU A 197 -36.88 -12.95 -17.05
CA GLU A 197 -37.35 -13.24 -18.40
C GLU A 197 -38.83 -12.82 -18.53
N PRO A 198 -39.34 -12.56 -19.76
CA PRO A 198 -40.73 -12.17 -19.96
C PRO A 198 -41.76 -13.15 -19.38
N ASP A 199 -41.41 -14.43 -19.29
CA ASP A 199 -42.26 -15.54 -18.85
C ASP A 199 -41.76 -16.24 -17.57
N ARG A 200 -40.63 -15.82 -16.98
CA ARG A 200 -40.01 -16.51 -15.84
C ARG A 200 -39.27 -15.56 -14.90
N GLN A 201 -39.56 -15.70 -13.60
CA GLN A 201 -38.79 -15.12 -12.51
C GLN A 201 -37.46 -15.87 -12.32
N VAL A 202 -36.37 -15.18 -12.61
CA VAL A 202 -34.99 -15.63 -12.31
C VAL A 202 -34.74 -15.64 -10.80
N THR A 203 -34.02 -16.65 -10.31
CA THR A 203 -33.65 -16.81 -8.90
C THR A 203 -32.14 -16.63 -8.69
N MET A 204 -31.70 -16.41 -7.44
CA MET A 204 -30.26 -16.36 -7.13
C MET A 204 -29.54 -17.67 -7.49
N GLY A 205 -30.22 -18.82 -7.40
CA GLY A 205 -29.67 -20.11 -7.83
C GLY A 205 -29.43 -20.20 -9.34
N ASP A 206 -30.19 -19.48 -10.17
CA ASP A 206 -29.95 -19.38 -11.61
C ASP A 206 -28.70 -18.53 -11.91
N VAL A 207 -28.51 -17.44 -11.15
CA VAL A 207 -27.31 -16.60 -11.22
C VAL A 207 -26.08 -17.41 -10.78
N GLU A 208 -26.18 -18.20 -9.71
CA GLU A 208 -25.13 -19.10 -9.23
C GLU A 208 -24.72 -20.12 -10.30
N GLN A 209 -25.69 -20.75 -10.97
CA GLN A 209 -25.41 -21.65 -12.10
C GLN A 209 -24.71 -20.93 -13.25
N PHE A 210 -25.13 -19.71 -13.58
CA PHE A 210 -24.50 -18.92 -14.63
C PHE A 210 -23.07 -18.48 -14.26
N VAL A 211 -22.84 -18.07 -13.02
CA VAL A 211 -21.49 -17.77 -12.50
C VAL A 211 -20.60 -19.00 -12.55
N HIS A 212 -21.11 -20.16 -12.15
CA HIS A 212 -20.37 -21.43 -12.24
C HIS A 212 -20.03 -21.79 -13.70
N LYS A 213 -20.96 -21.55 -14.63
CA LYS A 213 -20.73 -21.71 -16.07
C LYS A 213 -19.58 -20.81 -16.55
N ILE A 214 -19.56 -19.53 -16.18
CA ILE A 214 -18.47 -18.60 -16.50
C ILE A 214 -17.13 -19.13 -15.93
N GLU A 215 -17.11 -19.58 -14.68
CA GLU A 215 -15.91 -20.11 -14.04
C GLU A 215 -15.35 -21.34 -14.78
N LYS A 216 -16.20 -22.32 -15.09
CA LYS A 216 -15.77 -23.59 -15.70
C LYS A 216 -15.52 -23.49 -17.20
N GLU A 217 -16.40 -22.86 -17.95
CA GLU A 217 -16.31 -22.82 -19.42
C GLU A 217 -15.41 -21.68 -19.92
N TRP A 218 -15.37 -20.55 -19.21
CA TRP A 218 -14.58 -19.39 -19.65
C TRP A 218 -13.28 -19.26 -18.88
N GLY A 219 -13.13 -19.92 -17.74
CA GLY A 219 -11.96 -19.77 -16.88
C GLY A 219 -11.88 -18.37 -16.27
N MET A 220 -13.02 -17.73 -16.04
CA MET A 220 -13.13 -16.37 -15.53
C MET A 220 -13.79 -16.33 -14.16
N LEU A 221 -13.35 -15.41 -13.31
CA LEU A 221 -13.96 -15.18 -12.00
C LEU A 221 -15.01 -14.06 -12.07
N THR A 222 -15.87 -14.01 -11.07
CA THR A 222 -16.92 -12.99 -10.94
C THR A 222 -16.85 -12.33 -9.58
N VAL A 223 -17.02 -11.02 -9.55
CA VAL A 223 -17.03 -10.19 -8.34
C VAL A 223 -18.30 -9.37 -8.32
N GLN A 224 -18.85 -9.17 -7.13
CA GLN A 224 -20.06 -8.41 -6.89
C GLN A 224 -19.78 -7.23 -5.96
N ASP A 225 -20.25 -6.05 -6.31
CA ASP A 225 -20.35 -4.92 -5.39
C ASP A 225 -21.25 -5.25 -4.19
N VAL A 226 -20.81 -4.82 -3.01
CA VAL A 226 -21.60 -4.83 -1.78
C VAL A 226 -21.85 -3.41 -1.26
N VAL A 227 -23.11 -3.14 -0.93
CA VAL A 227 -23.56 -1.85 -0.37
C VAL A 227 -24.01 -2.08 1.06
N TRP A 228 -23.26 -1.54 2.03
CA TRP A 228 -23.54 -1.72 3.46
C TRP A 228 -23.94 -0.43 4.17
N ASN A 229 -23.62 0.73 3.61
CA ASN A 229 -23.75 2.03 4.26
C ASN A 229 -25.13 2.70 4.04
N HIS A 230 -25.88 2.28 3.02
CA HIS A 230 -27.17 2.89 2.69
C HIS A 230 -28.16 1.91 2.03
N ALA A 231 -29.43 2.32 1.95
CA ALA A 231 -30.49 1.66 1.17
C ALA A 231 -31.36 2.71 0.47
N ALA A 232 -32.13 2.32 -0.54
CA ALA A 232 -32.97 3.25 -1.27
C ALA A 232 -34.07 3.86 -0.37
N LYS A 233 -34.42 5.12 -0.63
CA LYS A 233 -35.45 5.84 0.13
C LYS A 233 -36.86 5.25 0.04
N ASN A 234 -37.10 4.39 -0.95
CA ASN A 234 -38.37 3.68 -1.13
C ASN A 234 -38.27 2.20 -0.71
N ALA A 235 -37.25 1.81 0.06
CA ALA A 235 -37.11 0.46 0.59
C ALA A 235 -38.22 0.18 1.62
N GLN A 236 -39.09 -0.80 1.33
CA GLN A 236 -40.24 -1.11 2.18
C GLN A 236 -39.81 -1.60 3.58
N TRP A 237 -38.71 -2.36 3.65
CA TRP A 237 -38.21 -2.89 4.93
C TRP A 237 -37.73 -1.77 5.89
N LEU A 238 -37.34 -0.59 5.38
CA LEU A 238 -37.03 0.58 6.23
C LEU A 238 -38.29 1.23 6.83
N MET A 239 -39.47 0.99 6.24
CA MET A 239 -40.74 1.40 6.82
C MET A 239 -41.20 0.43 7.92
N GLU A 240 -40.88 -0.85 7.76
CA GLU A 240 -41.14 -1.90 8.76
C GLU A 240 -40.17 -1.80 9.94
N HIS A 241 -38.91 -1.42 9.65
CA HIS A 241 -37.81 -1.31 10.60
C HIS A 241 -37.14 0.09 10.56
N PRO A 242 -37.85 1.16 10.95
CA PRO A 242 -37.32 2.53 10.89
C PRO A 242 -36.11 2.77 11.81
N GLU A 243 -35.91 1.93 12.84
CA GLU A 243 -34.74 1.94 13.71
C GLU A 243 -33.43 1.67 12.96
N CYS A 244 -33.49 1.03 11.79
CA CYS A 244 -32.33 0.72 10.96
C CYS A 244 -31.75 1.93 10.23
N ALA A 245 -32.39 3.09 10.29
CA ALA A 245 -31.90 4.35 9.75
C ALA A 245 -31.61 5.37 10.86
N TYR A 246 -30.73 6.32 10.60
CA TYR A 246 -30.63 7.52 11.44
C TYR A 246 -31.90 8.35 11.25
N ASN A 247 -32.67 8.59 12.31
CA ASN A 247 -33.92 9.34 12.23
C ASN A 247 -34.11 10.28 13.44
N CYS A 248 -35.08 11.18 13.38
CA CYS A 248 -35.29 12.18 14.44
C CYS A 248 -35.75 11.59 15.80
N LEU A 249 -36.14 10.30 15.85
CA LEU A 249 -36.50 9.60 17.08
C LEU A 249 -35.28 8.98 17.77
N ASN A 250 -34.51 8.16 17.05
CA ASN A 250 -33.33 7.45 17.60
C ASN A 250 -32.07 8.32 17.62
N SER A 251 -32.05 9.43 16.88
CA SER A 251 -30.93 10.36 16.75
C SER A 251 -31.40 11.81 16.98
N PRO A 252 -31.80 12.20 18.21
CA PRO A 252 -32.40 13.51 18.48
C PRO A 252 -31.52 14.71 18.09
N HIS A 253 -30.19 14.54 18.05
CA HIS A 253 -29.25 15.57 17.58
C HIS A 253 -29.44 15.96 16.11
N LEU A 254 -30.17 15.17 15.33
CA LEU A 254 -30.52 15.49 13.95
C LEU A 254 -31.76 16.38 13.84
N ARG A 255 -32.55 16.59 14.90
CA ARG A 255 -33.77 17.42 14.86
C ARG A 255 -33.48 18.85 14.40
N PRO A 256 -32.46 19.57 14.91
CA PRO A 256 -32.15 20.91 14.40
C PRO A 256 -31.66 20.87 12.94
N ALA A 257 -30.95 19.81 12.54
CA ALA A 257 -30.49 19.66 11.15
C ALA A 257 -31.65 19.40 10.19
N TYR A 258 -32.67 18.65 10.63
CA TYR A 258 -33.92 18.48 9.90
C TYR A 258 -34.65 19.81 9.74
N VAL A 259 -34.76 20.64 10.80
CA VAL A 259 -35.35 21.98 10.68
C VAL A 259 -34.60 22.82 9.65
N VAL A 260 -33.26 22.82 9.67
CA VAL A 260 -32.43 23.50 8.65
C VAL A 260 -32.77 23.00 7.24
N ASP A 261 -32.87 21.68 7.05
CA ASP A 261 -33.24 21.07 5.77
C ASP A 261 -34.59 21.57 5.26
N ARG A 262 -35.59 21.59 6.13
CA ARG A 262 -36.94 22.04 5.78
C ARG A 262 -36.99 23.53 5.46
N VAL A 263 -36.22 24.38 6.14
CA VAL A 263 -36.11 25.81 5.81
C VAL A 263 -35.59 26.00 4.37
N TYR A 264 -34.54 25.27 3.96
CA TYR A 264 -34.02 25.33 2.59
C TYR A 264 -35.00 24.75 1.56
N HIS A 265 -35.65 23.63 1.88
CA HIS A 265 -36.66 23.01 1.04
C HIS A 265 -37.80 23.99 0.71
N HIS A 266 -38.41 24.58 1.74
CA HIS A 266 -39.51 25.53 1.57
C HIS A 266 -39.05 26.79 0.82
N PHE A 267 -37.86 27.32 1.11
CA PHE A 267 -37.31 28.43 0.33
C PHE A 267 -37.16 28.07 -1.16
N GLY A 268 -36.64 26.88 -1.48
CA GLY A 268 -36.54 26.39 -2.86
C GLY A 268 -37.89 26.26 -3.56
N LYS A 269 -38.92 25.80 -2.84
CA LYS A 269 -40.30 25.74 -3.32
C LYS A 269 -40.84 27.14 -3.63
N GLU A 270 -40.63 28.11 -2.75
CA GLU A 270 -41.03 29.51 -2.99
C GLU A 270 -40.34 30.14 -4.19
N VAL A 271 -39.08 29.78 -4.45
CA VAL A 271 -38.36 30.18 -5.67
C VAL A 271 -39.01 29.57 -6.91
N SER A 272 -39.38 28.28 -6.88
CA SER A 272 -40.08 27.62 -7.99
C SER A 272 -41.46 28.21 -8.27
N GLU A 273 -42.12 28.76 -7.25
CA GLU A 273 -43.42 29.44 -7.36
C GLU A 273 -43.28 30.92 -7.78
N GLY A 274 -42.05 31.41 -8.00
CA GLY A 274 -41.77 32.77 -8.45
C GLY A 274 -41.99 33.86 -7.40
N LYS A 275 -42.21 33.52 -6.12
CA LYS A 275 -42.45 34.49 -5.02
C LYS A 275 -41.33 35.54 -4.91
N TRP A 276 -40.09 35.14 -5.15
CA TRP A 276 -38.89 35.96 -4.96
C TRP A 276 -38.45 36.74 -6.22
N THR A 277 -39.20 36.67 -7.32
CA THR A 277 -38.85 37.32 -8.60
C THR A 277 -38.64 38.83 -8.44
N HIS A 278 -39.51 39.50 -7.66
CA HIS A 278 -39.44 40.93 -7.38
C HIS A 278 -38.19 41.34 -6.57
N ARG A 279 -37.47 40.38 -5.99
CA ARG A 279 -36.22 40.57 -5.23
C ARG A 279 -34.98 40.11 -6.01
N GLY A 280 -35.13 39.76 -7.29
CA GLY A 280 -34.01 39.35 -8.15
C GLY A 280 -33.72 37.84 -8.16
N VAL A 281 -34.63 37.01 -7.64
CA VAL A 281 -34.52 35.54 -7.70
C VAL A 281 -35.69 34.97 -8.52
N PRO A 282 -35.51 34.76 -9.83
CA PRO A 282 -36.52 34.13 -10.68
C PRO A 282 -36.57 32.61 -10.51
N GLU A 283 -37.56 31.96 -11.13
CA GLU A 283 -37.70 30.49 -11.18
C GLU A 283 -36.53 29.79 -11.90
N VAL A 284 -35.86 30.48 -12.84
CA VAL A 284 -34.67 29.99 -13.54
C VAL A 284 -33.41 30.63 -12.95
N VAL A 285 -32.61 29.85 -12.23
CA VAL A 285 -31.34 30.31 -11.67
C VAL A 285 -30.22 29.97 -12.65
N ASP A 286 -29.74 30.97 -13.40
CA ASP A 286 -28.71 30.81 -14.44
C ASP A 286 -27.64 31.92 -14.46
N SER A 287 -27.67 32.84 -13.50
CA SER A 287 -26.73 33.96 -13.43
C SER A 287 -26.12 34.17 -12.04
N ILE A 288 -24.92 34.74 -12.00
CA ILE A 288 -24.23 35.13 -10.76
C ILE A 288 -25.07 36.14 -9.95
N HIS A 289 -25.85 36.99 -10.63
CA HIS A 289 -26.75 37.92 -9.95
C HIS A 289 -27.84 37.20 -9.16
N HIS A 290 -28.41 36.12 -9.72
CA HIS A 290 -29.41 35.31 -9.02
C HIS A 290 -28.82 34.62 -7.79
N THR A 291 -27.61 34.04 -7.90
CA THR A 291 -26.95 33.39 -6.75
C THR A 291 -26.61 34.39 -5.64
N ASN A 292 -26.15 35.61 -5.99
CA ASN A 292 -25.88 36.65 -5.00
C ASN A 292 -27.16 37.13 -4.29
N ALA A 293 -28.27 37.25 -5.04
CA ALA A 293 -29.57 37.60 -4.46
C ALA A 293 -30.09 36.49 -3.52
N ILE A 294 -29.93 35.21 -3.91
CA ILE A 294 -30.25 34.06 -3.07
C ILE A 294 -29.45 34.10 -1.77
N GLU A 295 -28.13 34.26 -1.84
CA GLU A 295 -27.27 34.32 -0.65
C GLU A 295 -27.69 35.46 0.29
N TYR A 296 -27.96 36.65 -0.26
CA TYR A 296 -28.41 37.80 0.52
C TYR A 296 -29.73 37.52 1.24
N LEU A 297 -30.73 37.00 0.54
CA LEU A 297 -32.05 36.68 1.11
C LEU A 297 -31.96 35.60 2.19
N LEU A 298 -31.21 34.53 1.91
CA LEU A 298 -30.97 33.46 2.88
C LEU A 298 -30.33 34.01 4.15
N ARG A 299 -29.30 34.83 4.01
CA ARG A 299 -28.54 35.40 5.13
C ARG A 299 -29.34 36.40 5.96
N THR A 300 -30.12 37.27 5.33
CA THR A 300 -30.73 38.42 6.00
C THR A 300 -32.19 38.23 6.39
N GLU A 301 -32.94 37.37 5.69
CA GLU A 301 -34.40 37.26 5.87
C GLU A 301 -34.87 35.84 6.18
N VAL A 302 -34.29 34.81 5.57
CA VAL A 302 -34.80 33.42 5.70
C VAL A 302 -34.19 32.70 6.89
N LEU A 303 -32.86 32.50 6.91
CA LEU A 303 -32.18 31.73 7.95
C LEU A 303 -32.30 32.34 9.37
N PRO A 304 -32.33 33.68 9.57
CA PRO A 304 -32.54 34.25 10.90
C PRO A 304 -33.89 33.86 11.54
N LYS A 305 -34.94 33.64 10.75
CA LYS A 305 -36.28 33.29 11.25
C LYS A 305 -36.35 31.90 11.91
N MET A 306 -35.46 31.00 11.50
CA MET A 306 -35.34 29.66 12.09
C MET A 306 -34.93 29.71 13.57
N ARG A 307 -34.27 30.78 14.01
CA ARG A 307 -33.79 30.97 15.39
C ARG A 307 -33.02 29.75 15.89
N LEU A 308 -32.02 29.30 15.12
CA LEU A 308 -31.27 28.06 15.42
C LEU A 308 -30.61 28.09 16.81
N HIS A 309 -30.21 29.28 17.28
CA HIS A 309 -29.60 29.48 18.58
C HIS A 309 -30.45 28.94 19.74
N GLU A 310 -31.78 28.92 19.60
CA GLU A 310 -32.67 28.43 20.65
C GLU A 310 -32.40 26.95 20.98
N PHE A 311 -31.96 26.13 20.04
CA PHE A 311 -31.60 24.71 20.29
C PHE A 311 -30.35 24.52 21.15
N PHE A 312 -29.54 25.57 21.31
CA PHE A 312 -28.28 25.56 22.05
C PHE A 312 -28.33 26.42 23.33
N GLN A 313 -29.45 27.08 23.58
CA GLN A 313 -29.62 28.03 24.67
C GLN A 313 -30.40 27.43 25.85
N ILE A 314 -30.20 28.05 27.00
CA ILE A 314 -30.83 27.73 28.28
C ILE A 314 -32.02 28.65 28.48
N ASN A 315 -33.15 28.12 28.94
CA ASN A 315 -34.23 28.94 29.50
C ASN A 315 -33.74 29.59 30.81
N ILE A 316 -33.39 30.88 30.75
CA ILE A 316 -32.78 31.61 31.87
C ILE A 316 -33.74 31.65 33.05
N ASP A 317 -35.00 32.04 32.84
CA ASP A 317 -35.92 32.26 33.97
C ASP A 317 -36.26 30.95 34.69
N GLU A 318 -36.45 29.86 33.97
CA GLU A 318 -36.69 28.54 34.57
C GLU A 318 -35.48 28.04 35.37
N ASN A 319 -34.27 28.13 34.81
CA ASN A 319 -33.06 27.66 35.48
C ASN A 319 -32.66 28.55 36.66
N VAL A 320 -32.84 29.87 36.54
CA VAL A 320 -32.61 30.83 37.64
C VAL A 320 -33.59 30.58 38.78
N LYS A 321 -34.88 30.35 38.50
CA LYS A 321 -35.86 30.02 39.53
C LYS A 321 -35.50 28.72 40.27
N LYS A 322 -35.12 27.69 39.51
CA LYS A 322 -34.65 26.42 40.09
C LYS A 322 -33.40 26.60 40.95
N PHE A 323 -32.44 27.41 40.49
CA PHE A 323 -31.24 27.72 41.27
C PHE A 323 -31.58 28.49 42.55
N GLU A 324 -32.48 29.47 42.48
CA GLU A 324 -32.92 30.25 43.64
C GLU A 324 -33.56 29.36 44.71
N GLU A 325 -34.43 28.43 44.31
CA GLU A 325 -35.05 27.43 45.20
C GLU A 325 -33.99 26.57 45.91
N LEU A 326 -32.95 26.13 45.19
CA LEU A 326 -31.84 25.36 45.76
C LEU A 326 -30.92 26.21 46.65
N ALA A 327 -30.65 27.45 46.28
CA ALA A 327 -29.77 28.37 47.02
C ALA A 327 -30.35 28.75 48.40
N ARG A 328 -31.68 28.70 48.56
CA ARG A 328 -32.37 28.93 49.84
C ARG A 328 -32.08 27.86 50.91
N ALA A 329 -31.52 26.70 50.53
CA ALA A 329 -31.10 25.67 51.49
C ALA A 329 -29.83 26.02 52.29
N GLY A 330 -29.16 27.13 51.94
CA GLY A 330 -27.94 27.62 52.58
C GLY A 330 -26.76 27.65 51.61
N ALA A 331 -25.71 28.40 51.97
CA ALA A 331 -24.51 28.53 51.16
C ALA A 331 -23.74 27.20 51.04
N SER A 332 -23.11 26.96 49.89
CA SER A 332 -22.21 25.82 49.70
C SER A 332 -21.00 25.90 50.63
N SER A 333 -20.69 24.81 51.32
CA SER A 333 -19.46 24.64 52.10
C SER A 333 -18.25 24.27 51.24
N ASP A 334 -18.48 23.85 50.00
CA ASP A 334 -17.47 23.42 49.02
C ASP A 334 -17.53 24.37 47.81
N ILE A 335 -16.60 25.32 47.72
CA ILE A 335 -16.62 26.40 46.74
C ILE A 335 -15.68 26.05 45.58
N LEU A 336 -16.14 26.25 44.33
CA LEU A 336 -15.37 26.01 43.12
C LEU A 336 -15.22 27.28 42.27
N ASP A 337 -13.99 27.58 41.85
CA ASP A 337 -13.64 28.68 40.92
C ASP A 337 -13.38 28.13 39.51
N GLU A 338 -14.42 27.57 38.88
CA GLU A 338 -14.37 26.99 37.54
C GLU A 338 -15.45 27.60 36.63
N ASN A 339 -15.28 27.46 35.32
CA ASN A 339 -16.32 27.81 34.36
C ASN A 339 -17.42 26.73 34.35
N LEU A 340 -18.69 27.14 34.34
CA LEU A 340 -19.83 26.23 34.22
C LEU A 340 -20.27 26.16 32.75
N PRO A 341 -20.05 25.05 32.02
CA PRO A 341 -20.46 24.93 30.63
C PRO A 341 -21.95 24.61 30.48
N ILE A 342 -22.50 24.91 29.30
CA ILE A 342 -23.83 24.42 28.89
C ILE A 342 -23.83 22.89 28.79
N GLN A 343 -24.90 22.26 29.26
CA GLN A 343 -25.26 20.87 28.97
C GLN A 343 -26.36 20.86 27.90
N GLN A 344 -26.06 20.24 26.76
CA GLN A 344 -27.01 20.10 25.64
C GLN A 344 -28.23 19.28 26.07
N ASP A 345 -29.43 19.71 25.67
CA ASP A 345 -30.65 18.93 25.87
C ASP A 345 -30.56 17.60 25.11
N PRO A 346 -30.75 16.43 25.77
CA PRO A 346 -30.77 15.14 25.08
C PRO A 346 -31.81 15.06 23.97
N GLU A 347 -32.92 15.79 24.12
CA GLU A 347 -34.00 15.87 23.13
C GLU A 347 -33.87 17.05 22.15
N TRP A 348 -32.82 17.87 22.29
CA TRP A 348 -32.52 19.00 21.40
C TRP A 348 -33.70 19.97 21.21
N ARG A 349 -34.47 20.25 22.28
CA ARG A 349 -35.56 21.22 22.26
C ARG A 349 -35.06 22.66 22.31
N ARG A 350 -35.85 23.58 21.76
CA ARG A 350 -35.63 25.03 21.91
C ARG A 350 -35.64 25.41 23.40
N PHE A 351 -34.62 26.14 23.83
CA PHE A 351 -34.32 26.53 25.20
C PHE A 351 -34.20 25.36 26.19
N GLY A 352 -34.00 24.14 25.70
CA GLY A 352 -33.96 22.93 26.51
C GLY A 352 -32.62 22.69 27.21
N CYS A 353 -31.56 23.40 26.82
CA CYS A 353 -30.25 23.21 27.43
C CYS A 353 -30.27 23.60 28.91
N THR A 354 -29.36 23.01 29.68
CA THR A 354 -29.27 23.24 31.13
C THR A 354 -27.80 23.33 31.56
N VAL A 355 -27.55 23.28 32.87
CA VAL A 355 -26.22 23.23 33.47
C VAL A 355 -26.17 22.18 34.57
N ASP A 356 -24.97 21.76 34.92
CA ASP A 356 -24.73 20.93 36.10
C ASP A 356 -25.08 21.73 37.36
N PHE A 357 -26.25 21.45 37.97
CA PHE A 357 -26.72 22.18 39.14
C PHE A 357 -25.85 21.95 40.38
N ASP A 358 -25.21 20.79 40.52
CA ASP A 358 -24.30 20.53 41.64
C ASP A 358 -23.07 21.42 41.54
N LYS A 359 -22.48 21.53 40.34
CA LYS A 359 -21.41 22.50 40.08
C LYS A 359 -21.89 23.94 40.20
N ALA A 360 -23.07 24.27 39.68
CA ALA A 360 -23.63 25.61 39.74
C ALA A 360 -23.77 26.10 41.20
N LEU A 361 -24.23 25.25 42.11
CA LEU A 361 -24.31 25.58 43.52
C LEU A 361 -22.93 25.82 44.13
N LYS A 362 -21.93 25.00 43.83
CA LYS A 362 -20.56 25.21 44.32
C LYS A 362 -19.90 26.48 43.76
N ILE A 363 -20.25 26.87 42.53
CA ILE A 363 -19.68 28.05 41.87
C ILE A 363 -20.40 29.33 42.28
N PHE A 364 -21.73 29.34 42.36
CA PHE A 364 -22.50 30.59 42.52
C PHE A 364 -23.15 30.75 43.90
N ASN A 365 -23.54 29.65 44.58
CA ASN A 365 -24.23 29.69 45.88
C ASN A 365 -23.23 29.82 47.04
N ARG A 366 -22.49 30.93 47.11
CA ARG A 366 -21.39 31.16 48.06
C ARG A 366 -21.80 32.01 49.27
N PRO A 367 -21.03 31.95 50.38
CA PRO A 367 -21.05 32.98 51.41
C PRO A 367 -20.57 34.31 50.82
N ARG A 368 -21.31 35.39 51.09
CA ARG A 368 -21.02 36.72 50.53
C ARG A 368 -20.84 37.74 51.64
N GLY A 369 -19.62 38.25 51.80
CA GLY A 369 -19.31 39.30 52.79
C GLY A 369 -19.97 40.65 52.51
N ASP A 370 -20.49 40.84 51.30
CA ASP A 370 -21.24 42.01 50.88
C ASP A 370 -22.77 41.86 51.04
N ALA A 371 -23.28 40.72 51.53
CA ALA A 371 -24.71 40.50 51.74
C ALA A 371 -25.17 40.95 53.14
N SER A 372 -26.28 41.68 53.19
CA SER A 372 -26.87 42.24 54.42
C SER A 372 -27.86 41.29 55.12
N SER A 373 -28.35 40.28 54.42
CA SER A 373 -29.23 39.21 54.93
C SER A 373 -29.04 37.93 54.10
N GLU A 374 -29.60 36.81 54.58
CA GLU A 374 -29.59 35.56 53.79
C GLU A 374 -30.40 35.69 52.49
N GLU A 375 -31.46 36.51 52.52
CA GLU A 375 -32.27 36.80 51.34
C GLU A 375 -31.52 37.67 50.31
N ASP A 376 -30.72 38.62 50.79
CA ASP A 376 -29.80 39.43 49.97
C ASP A 376 -28.64 38.59 49.40
N ARG A 377 -28.13 37.62 50.17
CA ARG A 377 -27.14 36.64 49.68
C ARG A 377 -27.70 35.83 48.52
N VAL A 378 -28.88 35.22 48.70
CA VAL A 378 -29.56 34.44 47.67
C VAL A 378 -29.80 35.31 46.43
N ALA A 379 -30.34 36.53 46.58
CA ALA A 379 -30.56 37.44 45.46
C ALA A 379 -29.27 37.72 44.66
N LYS A 380 -28.16 38.02 45.35
CA LYS A 380 -26.86 38.29 44.70
C LYS A 380 -26.25 37.05 44.04
N CYS A 381 -26.37 35.87 44.66
CA CYS A 381 -25.93 34.61 44.07
C CYS A 381 -26.75 34.26 42.81
N THR A 382 -28.06 34.44 42.88
CA THR A 382 -29.00 34.25 41.77
C THR A 382 -28.73 35.22 40.62
N GLU A 383 -28.41 36.49 40.92
CA GLU A 383 -28.04 37.47 39.89
C GLU A 383 -26.70 37.13 39.21
N ALA A 384 -25.70 36.69 39.98
CA ALA A 384 -24.43 36.23 39.42
C ALA A 384 -24.62 35.00 38.51
N PHE A 385 -25.46 34.06 38.92
CA PHE A 385 -25.82 32.90 38.12
C PHE A 385 -26.58 33.30 36.84
N ARG A 386 -27.56 34.21 36.94
CA ARG A 386 -28.27 34.78 35.79
C ARG A 386 -27.31 35.46 34.81
N GLY A 387 -26.36 36.25 35.31
CA GLY A 387 -25.30 36.86 34.51
C GLY A 387 -24.48 35.83 33.74
N HIS A 388 -24.11 34.71 34.39
CA HIS A 388 -23.40 33.61 33.75
C HIS A 388 -24.25 32.91 32.68
N LEU A 389 -25.53 32.65 32.94
CA LEU A 389 -26.42 32.05 31.94
C LEU A 389 -26.64 32.97 30.73
N ASN A 390 -26.73 34.29 30.93
CA ASN A 390 -26.76 35.26 29.83
C ASN A 390 -25.51 35.17 28.96
N TYR A 391 -24.32 35.13 29.59
CA TYR A 391 -23.05 34.95 28.90
C TYR A 391 -23.04 33.64 28.09
N LEU A 392 -23.42 32.51 28.71
CA LEU A 392 -23.51 31.22 28.02
C LEU A 392 -24.46 31.26 26.82
N ASN A 393 -25.63 31.88 26.95
CA ASN A 393 -26.59 32.02 25.85
C ASN A 393 -26.06 32.92 24.73
N GLU A 394 -25.29 33.97 25.04
CA GLU A 394 -24.64 34.80 24.03
C GLU A 394 -23.59 34.00 23.23
N GLU A 395 -22.76 33.22 23.92
CA GLU A 395 -21.75 32.35 23.28
C GLU A 395 -22.42 31.25 22.44
N ALA A 396 -23.48 30.62 22.94
CA ALA A 396 -24.28 29.66 22.18
C ALA A 396 -24.91 30.30 20.93
N GLY A 397 -25.36 31.55 21.04
CA GLY A 397 -25.88 32.32 19.91
C GLY A 397 -24.83 32.57 18.83
N LYS A 398 -23.59 32.91 19.22
CA LYS A 398 -22.45 33.07 18.31
C LYS A 398 -22.13 31.76 17.60
N ALA A 399 -21.99 30.67 18.36
CA ALA A 399 -21.71 29.33 17.82
C ALA A 399 -22.80 28.87 16.84
N ALA A 400 -24.08 29.04 17.18
CA ALA A 400 -25.19 28.71 16.29
C ALA A 400 -25.16 29.53 15.00
N TRP A 401 -24.80 30.82 15.07
CA TRP A 401 -24.66 31.66 13.88
C TRP A 401 -23.49 31.22 12.99
N GLU A 402 -22.36 30.82 13.57
CA GLU A 402 -21.23 30.24 12.83
C GLU A 402 -21.64 28.97 12.07
N ILE A 403 -22.43 28.10 12.70
CA ILE A 403 -23.01 26.91 12.08
C ILE A 403 -23.91 27.28 10.89
N VAL A 404 -24.82 28.24 11.07
CA VAL A 404 -25.71 28.71 9.98
C VAL A 404 -24.89 29.28 8.82
N MET A 405 -23.85 30.06 9.09
CA MET A 405 -22.99 30.62 8.04
C MET A 405 -22.14 29.56 7.34
N ALA A 406 -21.68 28.53 8.05
CA ALA A 406 -21.03 27.38 7.43
C ALA A 406 -22.00 26.64 6.49
N GLY A 407 -23.23 26.40 6.94
CA GLY A 407 -24.33 25.83 6.15
C GLY A 407 -24.64 26.62 4.90
N LEU A 408 -24.79 27.94 5.03
CA LEU A 408 -25.02 28.82 3.89
C LEU A 408 -23.90 28.72 2.85
N ARG A 409 -22.63 28.73 3.27
CA ARG A 409 -21.49 28.61 2.34
C ARG A 409 -21.52 27.28 1.58
N ALA A 410 -21.78 26.17 2.28
CA ALA A 410 -21.84 24.85 1.66
C ALA A 410 -23.02 24.76 0.66
N VAL A 411 -24.20 25.23 1.05
CA VAL A 411 -25.39 25.28 0.19
C VAL A 411 -25.15 26.16 -1.05
N MET A 412 -24.56 27.35 -0.88
CA MET A 412 -24.26 28.23 -2.02
C MET A 412 -23.24 27.59 -2.96
N GLY A 413 -22.24 26.86 -2.45
CA GLY A 413 -21.32 26.08 -3.27
C GLY A 413 -22.05 25.08 -4.16
N HIS A 414 -23.00 24.32 -3.62
CA HIS A 414 -23.81 23.37 -4.38
C HIS A 414 -24.73 24.07 -5.40
N ILE A 415 -25.44 25.14 -5.00
CA ILE A 415 -26.30 25.90 -5.92
C ILE A 415 -25.47 26.45 -7.09
N THR A 416 -24.30 27.03 -6.81
CA THR A 416 -23.40 27.56 -7.84
C THR A 416 -22.97 26.45 -8.80
N TYR A 417 -22.57 25.29 -8.29
CA TYR A 417 -22.18 24.14 -9.10
C TYR A 417 -23.33 23.65 -10.00
N GLU A 418 -24.50 23.38 -9.41
CA GLU A 418 -25.62 22.78 -10.14
C GLU A 418 -26.31 23.71 -11.15
N ARG A 419 -26.23 25.03 -10.93
CA ARG A 419 -27.00 26.02 -11.67
C ARG A 419 -26.19 26.81 -12.69
N ILE A 420 -24.98 27.24 -12.32
CA ILE A 420 -24.24 28.22 -13.14
C ILE A 420 -22.82 27.79 -13.53
N ALA A 421 -22.16 26.92 -12.77
CA ALA A 421 -20.78 26.54 -13.06
C ALA A 421 -20.65 25.87 -14.44
N ASP A 422 -19.60 26.22 -15.19
CA ASP A 422 -19.41 25.68 -16.55
C ASP A 422 -19.21 24.18 -16.60
N HIS A 423 -18.61 23.61 -15.53
CA HIS A 423 -18.37 22.18 -15.36
C HIS A 423 -19.49 21.48 -14.55
N GLY A 424 -20.59 22.18 -14.28
CA GLY A 424 -21.76 21.64 -13.59
C GLY A 424 -22.93 21.33 -14.53
N PRO A 425 -24.00 20.70 -14.02
CA PRO A 425 -25.10 20.20 -14.84
C PRO A 425 -26.05 21.27 -15.41
N LYS A 426 -25.98 22.52 -14.92
CA LYS A 426 -26.81 23.67 -15.36
C LYS A 426 -28.30 23.33 -15.44
N TYR A 427 -28.87 22.89 -14.31
CA TYR A 427 -30.22 22.30 -14.25
C TYR A 427 -31.39 23.21 -14.68
N GLY A 428 -31.17 24.52 -14.85
CA GLY A 428 -32.18 25.48 -15.29
C GLY A 428 -33.19 25.80 -14.19
N ALA A 429 -34.49 25.73 -14.54
CA ALA A 429 -35.60 26.03 -13.63
C ALA A 429 -35.55 25.21 -12.33
N VAL A 430 -35.90 25.86 -11.22
CA VAL A 430 -36.14 25.20 -9.94
C VAL A 430 -37.51 24.52 -10.01
N THR A 431 -37.54 23.20 -9.79
CA THR A 431 -38.77 22.39 -9.85
C THR A 431 -38.73 21.32 -8.77
N GLU A 432 -39.83 20.64 -8.49
CA GLU A 432 -39.86 19.50 -7.55
C GLU A 432 -38.85 18.40 -7.93
N ARG A 433 -38.66 18.12 -9.22
CA ARG A 433 -37.68 17.13 -9.70
C ARG A 433 -36.23 17.62 -9.66
N ARG A 434 -36.03 18.93 -9.67
CA ARG A 434 -34.72 19.60 -9.64
C ARG A 434 -34.79 20.74 -8.63
N PRO A 435 -34.88 20.42 -7.32
CA PRO A 435 -35.06 21.42 -6.29
C PRO A 435 -33.82 22.31 -6.18
N LEU A 436 -33.96 23.50 -5.60
CA LEU A 436 -32.84 24.44 -5.46
C LEU A 436 -31.70 23.84 -4.65
N THR A 437 -32.04 23.03 -3.65
CA THR A 437 -31.12 22.28 -2.80
C THR A 437 -31.62 20.85 -2.65
N THR A 438 -30.70 19.88 -2.58
CA THR A 438 -31.05 18.50 -2.23
C THR A 438 -31.52 18.42 -0.78
N ASP A 439 -32.64 17.76 -0.54
CA ASP A 439 -33.10 17.42 0.81
C ASP A 439 -32.11 16.44 1.46
N TYR A 440 -31.90 16.58 2.76
CA TYR A 440 -31.02 15.69 3.56
C TYR A 440 -31.81 14.63 4.31
N PHE A 441 -33.13 14.79 4.42
CA PHE A 441 -33.99 13.85 5.10
C PHE A 441 -35.11 13.37 4.19
N LEU A 442 -35.47 12.09 4.34
CA LEU A 442 -36.71 11.56 3.81
C LEU A 442 -37.87 12.23 4.54
N HIS A 443 -38.73 12.89 3.77
CA HIS A 443 -39.94 13.54 4.25
C HIS A 443 -41.10 13.16 3.32
N THR A 444 -42.13 12.53 3.88
CA THR A 444 -43.30 12.06 3.12
C THR A 444 -44.61 12.71 3.57
N GLU A 445 -44.57 13.54 4.61
CA GLU A 445 -45.75 14.26 5.08
C GLU A 445 -46.04 15.45 4.16
N ASN A 446 -47.30 15.88 4.12
CA ASN A 446 -47.66 17.11 3.42
C ASN A 446 -47.64 18.26 4.42
N SER A 447 -46.85 19.29 4.14
CA SER A 447 -46.79 20.51 4.95
C SER A 447 -46.76 21.77 4.10
N THR A 448 -47.15 22.88 4.72
CA THR A 448 -47.20 24.20 4.07
C THR A 448 -46.11 25.16 4.53
N SER A 449 -45.41 24.82 5.62
CA SER A 449 -44.33 25.62 6.21
C SER A 449 -43.29 24.75 6.92
N TRP A 450 -42.09 25.29 7.14
CA TRP A 450 -41.03 24.58 7.87
C TRP A 450 -41.32 24.54 9.38
N GLU A 451 -42.12 25.49 9.89
CA GLU A 451 -42.58 25.51 11.28
C GLU A 451 -43.51 24.34 11.59
N GLU A 452 -44.43 23.99 10.67
CA GLU A 452 -45.24 22.77 10.76
C GLU A 452 -44.36 21.52 10.75
N ASP A 453 -43.33 21.51 9.90
CA ASP A 453 -42.41 20.38 9.79
C ASP A 453 -41.63 20.15 11.08
N GLU A 454 -41.19 21.21 11.78
CA GLU A 454 -40.47 21.11 13.04
C GLU A 454 -41.24 20.28 14.08
N HIS A 455 -42.56 20.44 14.16
CA HIS A 455 -43.38 19.68 15.10
C HIS A 455 -43.31 18.17 14.85
N LEU A 456 -43.16 17.74 13.60
CA LEU A 456 -43.04 16.33 13.22
C LEU A 456 -41.75 15.70 13.75
N ALA A 457 -40.69 16.49 13.94
CA ALA A 457 -39.41 16.01 14.47
C ALA A 457 -39.50 15.55 15.94
N TYR A 458 -40.54 16.00 16.66
CA TYR A 458 -40.80 15.64 18.06
C TYR A 458 -42.00 14.69 18.24
N ASP A 459 -42.76 14.42 17.19
CA ASP A 459 -43.83 13.43 17.21
C ASP A 459 -43.23 12.02 17.05
N PRO A 460 -43.32 11.12 18.05
CA PRO A 460 -42.72 9.79 17.96
C PRO A 460 -43.23 8.92 16.80
N ASP A 461 -44.46 9.14 16.32
CA ASP A 461 -45.04 8.36 15.23
C ASP A 461 -44.57 8.85 13.85
N LYS A 462 -44.15 10.12 13.76
CA LYS A 462 -43.65 10.74 12.53
C LYS A 462 -42.13 10.78 12.47
N SER A 463 -41.47 11.19 13.55
CA SER A 463 -40.02 11.38 13.65
C SER A 463 -39.19 10.13 13.33
N ARG A 464 -39.74 8.92 13.56
CA ARG A 464 -39.08 7.65 13.18
C ARG A 464 -38.92 7.47 11.67
N PHE A 465 -39.74 8.16 10.87
CA PHE A 465 -39.70 8.12 9.40
C PHE A 465 -39.00 9.33 8.77
N LEU A 466 -38.56 10.30 9.59
CA LEU A 466 -37.71 11.41 9.16
C LEU A 466 -36.24 10.95 9.12
N GLN A 467 -35.92 10.16 8.10
CA GLN A 467 -34.67 9.43 7.99
C GLN A 467 -33.59 10.22 7.25
N ALA A 468 -32.37 10.25 7.77
CA ALA A 468 -31.26 10.96 7.16
C ALA A 468 -30.72 10.22 5.92
N PHE A 469 -30.49 10.97 4.85
CA PHE A 469 -29.84 10.45 3.64
C PHE A 469 -28.33 10.32 3.82
N ASN A 470 -27.74 9.37 3.09
CA ASN A 470 -26.31 9.14 3.07
C ASN A 470 -25.62 10.05 2.04
N GLY A 471 -24.29 10.00 2.00
CA GLY A 471 -23.48 10.76 1.06
C GLY A 471 -22.01 10.58 1.38
N TRP A 472 -21.21 11.56 0.96
CA TRP A 472 -19.81 11.67 1.33
C TRP A 472 -19.46 13.11 1.72
N VAL A 473 -18.40 13.25 2.51
CA VAL A 473 -17.94 14.55 3.03
C VAL A 473 -16.50 14.75 2.59
N MET A 474 -16.23 15.89 1.95
CA MET A 474 -14.91 16.23 1.47
C MET A 474 -13.92 16.29 2.64
N SER A 475 -12.82 15.53 2.55
CA SER A 475 -11.74 15.51 3.56
C SER A 475 -12.17 15.12 4.99
N ALA A 476 -13.31 14.44 5.16
CA ALA A 476 -13.70 13.94 6.48
C ALA A 476 -12.79 12.82 6.96
N ASP A 477 -12.74 12.64 8.29
CA ASP A 477 -12.06 11.49 8.87
C ASP A 477 -12.88 10.22 8.62
N PRO A 478 -12.41 9.27 7.78
CA PRO A 478 -13.17 8.06 7.43
C PRO A 478 -13.41 7.11 8.61
N LEU A 479 -12.70 7.32 9.73
CA LEU A 479 -12.90 6.57 10.96
C LEU A 479 -14.04 7.12 11.81
N LYS A 480 -14.54 8.32 11.50
CA LYS A 480 -15.65 8.96 12.20
C LYS A 480 -16.91 8.89 11.36
N ASN A 481 -17.98 8.40 11.97
CA ASN A 481 -19.28 8.40 11.34
C ASN A 481 -19.90 9.80 11.39
N PHE A 482 -20.04 10.44 10.23
CA PHE A 482 -20.55 11.81 10.10
C PHE A 482 -22.02 12.00 10.52
N ALA A 483 -22.77 10.92 10.77
CA ALA A 483 -24.13 11.00 11.31
C ALA A 483 -24.16 11.11 12.85
N LEU A 484 -23.03 10.98 13.54
CA LEU A 484 -22.96 11.11 14.99
C LEU A 484 -22.91 12.58 15.45
N PRO A 485 -23.30 12.87 16.72
CA PRO A 485 -23.45 14.25 17.22
C PRO A 485 -22.19 15.11 17.14
N ASP A 486 -21.00 14.52 17.24
CA ASP A 486 -19.72 15.26 17.22
C ASP A 486 -19.35 15.81 15.84
N SER A 487 -20.00 15.33 14.78
CA SER A 487 -19.67 15.71 13.40
C SER A 487 -20.33 16.99 12.93
N GLN A 488 -21.58 17.26 13.34
CA GLN A 488 -22.39 18.40 12.87
C GLN A 488 -22.58 18.52 11.35
N VAL A 489 -22.20 17.53 10.54
CA VAL A 489 -22.20 17.60 9.06
C VAL A 489 -23.60 17.87 8.49
N TYR A 490 -24.63 17.21 9.01
CA TYR A 490 -26.02 17.44 8.59
C TYR A 490 -26.48 18.86 8.92
N LEU A 491 -26.11 19.36 10.10
CA LEU A 491 -26.48 20.69 10.58
C LEU A 491 -25.78 21.79 9.77
N ARG A 492 -24.51 21.58 9.43
CA ARG A 492 -23.66 22.48 8.64
C ARG A 492 -23.80 22.30 7.14
N ARG A 493 -24.69 21.41 6.66
CA ARG A 493 -24.92 21.17 5.22
C ARG A 493 -23.66 20.82 4.42
N GLU A 494 -22.71 20.14 5.06
CA GLU A 494 -21.41 19.79 4.45
C GLU A 494 -21.41 18.45 3.71
N LEU A 495 -22.54 17.75 3.71
CA LEU A 495 -22.71 16.46 3.04
C LEU A 495 -22.97 16.68 1.54
N VAL A 496 -22.17 16.04 0.69
CA VAL A 496 -22.57 15.81 -0.70
C VAL A 496 -23.60 14.68 -0.68
N CYS A 497 -24.86 15.08 -0.58
CA CYS A 497 -25.97 14.21 -0.21
C CYS A 497 -26.53 13.43 -1.40
N TRP A 498 -26.76 12.13 -1.20
CA TRP A 498 -27.46 11.26 -2.15
C TRP A 498 -28.94 11.19 -1.76
N GLY A 499 -29.75 12.11 -2.27
CA GLY A 499 -31.19 12.23 -1.95
C GLY A 499 -32.08 11.07 -2.41
N ASP A 500 -31.50 9.97 -2.89
CA ASP A 500 -32.16 8.71 -3.18
C ASP A 500 -31.85 7.61 -2.15
N SER A 501 -30.91 7.83 -1.23
CA SER A 501 -30.29 6.78 -0.43
C SER A 501 -30.27 7.14 1.06
N VAL A 502 -30.99 6.37 1.88
CA VAL A 502 -31.07 6.51 3.35
C VAL A 502 -29.85 5.86 4.02
N LYS A 503 -29.24 6.56 4.99
CA LYS A 503 -28.08 6.08 5.74
C LYS A 503 -28.49 5.06 6.80
N LEU A 504 -27.78 3.92 6.83
CA LEU A 504 -28.07 2.82 7.74
C LEU A 504 -27.39 3.00 9.11
N ASN A 505 -28.15 2.73 10.18
CA ASN A 505 -27.74 2.86 11.58
C ASN A 505 -27.50 1.49 12.23
N TYR A 506 -26.23 1.07 12.24
CA TYR A 506 -25.80 -0.19 12.86
C TYR A 506 -25.56 -0.09 14.37
N GLY A 507 -25.29 1.10 14.91
CA GLY A 507 -24.71 1.25 16.25
C GLY A 507 -23.26 0.75 16.34
N GLU A 508 -22.82 0.47 17.56
CA GLU A 508 -21.45 0.01 17.88
C GLU A 508 -21.33 -1.52 17.81
N LYS A 509 -22.42 -2.24 18.05
CA LYS A 509 -22.45 -3.71 18.09
C LYS A 509 -23.77 -4.30 17.55
N PRO A 510 -23.81 -5.61 17.23
CA PRO A 510 -25.01 -6.27 16.73
C PRO A 510 -26.27 -6.08 17.57
N ASP A 511 -26.15 -5.96 18.89
CA ASP A 511 -27.28 -5.76 19.81
C ASP A 511 -28.00 -4.42 19.62
N ASP A 512 -27.32 -3.40 19.06
CA ASP A 512 -27.87 -2.05 18.95
C ASP A 512 -28.91 -1.96 17.82
N CYS A 513 -28.80 -2.82 16.79
CA CYS A 513 -29.78 -2.92 15.69
C CYS A 513 -29.84 -4.36 15.12
N PRO A 514 -30.35 -5.35 15.87
CA PRO A 514 -30.18 -6.77 15.54
C PRO A 514 -30.73 -7.18 14.16
N PHE A 515 -31.84 -6.57 13.74
CA PHE A 515 -32.42 -6.82 12.41
C PHE A 515 -31.45 -6.43 11.30
N LEU A 516 -30.91 -5.20 11.33
CA LEU A 516 -30.01 -4.70 10.29
C LEU A 516 -28.74 -5.55 10.15
N TRP A 517 -28.12 -5.88 11.29
CA TRP A 517 -26.92 -6.71 11.31
C TRP A 517 -27.17 -8.09 10.72
N LYS A 518 -28.31 -8.72 11.05
CA LYS A 518 -28.70 -10.00 10.48
C LYS A 518 -29.00 -9.88 8.98
N TYR A 519 -29.80 -8.89 8.58
CA TYR A 519 -30.20 -8.64 7.20
C TYR A 519 -28.98 -8.46 6.28
N MET A 520 -27.98 -7.70 6.73
CA MET A 520 -26.76 -7.44 5.97
C MET A 520 -25.74 -8.58 6.03
N LYS A 521 -25.70 -9.34 7.14
CA LYS A 521 -24.93 -10.58 7.21
C LYS A 521 -25.44 -11.59 6.19
N ASP A 522 -26.75 -11.83 6.16
CA ASP A 522 -27.36 -12.79 5.24
C ASP A 522 -27.10 -12.39 3.78
N TYR A 523 -27.28 -11.10 3.45
CA TYR A 523 -26.95 -10.52 2.14
C TYR A 523 -25.48 -10.75 1.75
N THR A 524 -24.55 -10.47 2.68
CA THR A 524 -23.12 -10.61 2.44
C THR A 524 -22.71 -12.07 2.25
N GLN A 525 -23.27 -12.98 3.04
CA GLN A 525 -23.01 -14.42 2.93
C GLN A 525 -23.57 -15.00 1.63
N GLU A 526 -24.75 -14.54 1.17
CA GLU A 526 -25.29 -14.92 -0.13
C GLU A 526 -24.38 -14.45 -1.28
N CYS A 527 -23.90 -13.20 -1.24
CA CYS A 527 -22.95 -12.70 -2.23
C CYS A 527 -21.65 -13.53 -2.24
N ALA A 528 -21.06 -13.83 -1.08
CA ALA A 528 -19.84 -14.61 -0.98
C ALA A 528 -19.99 -16.08 -1.43
N ARG A 529 -21.20 -16.64 -1.32
CA ARG A 529 -21.55 -17.97 -1.82
C ARG A 529 -21.49 -18.00 -3.35
N VAL A 530 -22.18 -17.05 -3.99
CA VAL A 530 -22.33 -16.99 -5.46
C VAL A 530 -21.06 -16.49 -6.15
N PHE A 531 -20.45 -15.43 -5.63
CA PHE A 531 -19.34 -14.73 -6.29
C PHE A 531 -17.98 -15.09 -5.69
N HIS A 532 -16.92 -14.91 -6.49
CA HIS A 532 -15.54 -15.24 -6.12
C HIS A 532 -14.84 -14.11 -5.37
N GLY A 533 -15.41 -12.91 -5.41
CA GLY A 533 -14.92 -11.74 -4.68
C GLY A 533 -16.01 -10.72 -4.42
N LEU A 534 -15.69 -9.72 -3.62
CA LEU A 534 -16.54 -8.58 -3.29
C LEU A 534 -15.80 -7.26 -3.56
N ARG A 535 -16.50 -6.29 -4.19
CA ARG A 535 -16.07 -4.89 -4.22
C ARG A 535 -16.79 -4.13 -3.11
N ILE A 536 -16.05 -3.44 -2.24
CA ILE A 536 -16.64 -2.57 -1.22
C ILE A 536 -16.80 -1.18 -1.82
N ASP A 537 -18.03 -0.81 -2.11
CA ASP A 537 -18.37 0.54 -2.55
C ASP A 537 -18.21 1.54 -1.40
N ASN A 538 -17.61 2.70 -1.69
CA ASN A 538 -17.41 3.78 -0.72
C ASN A 538 -16.94 3.28 0.67
N ALA A 539 -15.85 2.48 0.68
CA ALA A 539 -15.38 1.78 1.89
C ALA A 539 -15.03 2.76 3.02
N HIS A 540 -14.61 3.97 2.68
CA HIS A 540 -14.25 5.03 3.63
C HIS A 540 -15.45 5.65 4.35
N SER A 541 -16.67 5.48 3.85
CA SER A 541 -17.91 5.93 4.53
C SER A 541 -18.65 4.80 5.24
N THR A 542 -18.15 3.57 5.17
CA THR A 542 -18.70 2.43 5.89
C THR A 542 -17.99 2.32 7.25
N PRO A 543 -18.73 2.26 8.38
CA PRO A 543 -18.10 2.07 9.69
C PRO A 543 -17.21 0.83 9.69
N ILE A 544 -15.94 1.01 10.07
CA ILE A 544 -14.91 -0.02 9.87
C ILE A 544 -15.20 -1.31 10.64
N HIS A 545 -15.83 -1.24 11.82
CA HIS A 545 -16.21 -2.42 12.60
C HIS A 545 -17.33 -3.22 11.93
N VAL A 546 -18.26 -2.55 11.23
CA VAL A 546 -19.31 -3.20 10.44
C VAL A 546 -18.69 -3.93 9.25
N ALA A 547 -17.82 -3.25 8.49
CA ALA A 547 -17.13 -3.86 7.35
C ALA A 547 -16.25 -5.05 7.78
N GLU A 548 -15.55 -4.95 8.92
CA GLU A 548 -14.74 -6.02 9.49
C GLU A 548 -15.60 -7.26 9.80
N TYR A 549 -16.75 -7.08 10.48
CA TYR A 549 -17.68 -8.17 10.78
C TYR A 549 -18.26 -8.82 9.53
N LEU A 550 -18.73 -8.01 8.56
CA LEU A 550 -19.36 -8.53 7.33
C LEU A 550 -18.35 -9.26 6.43
N LEU A 551 -17.09 -8.79 6.34
CA LEU A 551 -16.05 -9.50 5.61
C LEU A 551 -15.60 -10.80 6.31
N LEU A 552 -15.62 -10.85 7.65
CA LEU A 552 -15.42 -12.10 8.37
C LEU A 552 -16.54 -13.09 8.05
N ALA A 553 -17.80 -12.65 8.06
CA ALA A 553 -18.94 -13.47 7.66
C ALA A 553 -18.85 -13.94 6.18
N ALA A 554 -18.33 -13.12 5.27
CA ALA A 554 -18.05 -13.52 3.90
C ALA A 554 -16.97 -14.62 3.84
N ARG A 555 -15.89 -14.49 4.63
CA ARG A 555 -14.79 -15.46 4.69
C ARG A 555 -15.17 -16.79 5.34
N GLU A 556 -16.17 -16.82 6.21
CA GLU A 556 -16.78 -18.07 6.69
C GLU A 556 -17.35 -18.91 5.54
N ILE A 557 -17.94 -18.25 4.54
CA ILE A 557 -18.51 -18.91 3.36
C ILE A 557 -17.42 -19.21 2.31
N ARG A 558 -16.54 -18.24 2.06
CA ARG A 558 -15.47 -18.34 1.07
C ARG A 558 -14.14 -17.81 1.65
N PRO A 559 -13.29 -18.70 2.20
CA PRO A 559 -12.03 -18.28 2.83
C PRO A 559 -11.07 -17.51 1.91
N ASP A 560 -11.09 -17.82 0.61
CA ASP A 560 -10.27 -17.16 -0.43
C ASP A 560 -11.04 -16.08 -1.19
N VAL A 561 -12.05 -15.45 -0.58
CA VAL A 561 -12.79 -14.34 -1.22
C VAL A 561 -11.83 -13.20 -1.57
N TYR A 562 -11.81 -12.83 -2.85
CA TYR A 562 -11.05 -11.67 -3.31
C TYR A 562 -11.77 -10.39 -2.91
N VAL A 563 -11.09 -9.48 -2.20
CA VAL A 563 -11.72 -8.23 -1.76
C VAL A 563 -10.98 -7.06 -2.34
N PHE A 564 -11.68 -6.17 -3.05
CA PHE A 564 -11.13 -4.88 -3.41
C PHE A 564 -12.05 -3.74 -3.04
N ALA A 565 -11.48 -2.55 -2.82
CA ALA A 565 -12.22 -1.43 -2.29
C ALA A 565 -11.88 -0.14 -3.03
N GLU A 566 -12.91 0.68 -3.19
CA GLU A 566 -12.75 2.10 -3.45
C GLU A 566 -12.49 2.81 -2.12
N LEU A 567 -11.25 3.25 -1.93
CA LEU A 567 -10.80 3.83 -0.66
C LEU A 567 -9.89 5.03 -0.92
N PHE A 568 -10.40 6.21 -0.54
CA PHE A 568 -9.72 7.49 -0.72
C PHE A 568 -9.72 8.26 0.60
N THR A 569 -8.81 7.91 1.53
CA THR A 569 -8.77 8.56 2.85
C THR A 569 -7.93 9.84 2.89
N GLY A 570 -7.29 10.20 1.77
CA GLY A 570 -6.33 11.30 1.68
C GLY A 570 -4.99 11.03 2.39
N SER A 571 -4.80 9.84 2.97
CA SER A 571 -3.59 9.45 3.70
C SER A 571 -3.28 7.97 3.51
N GLU A 572 -2.10 7.66 2.97
CA GLU A 572 -1.64 6.27 2.82
C GLU A 572 -1.61 5.52 4.16
N HIS A 573 -1.37 6.21 5.28
CA HIS A 573 -1.41 5.64 6.62
C HIS A 573 -2.81 5.15 7.00
N LYS A 574 -3.84 5.96 6.70
CA LYS A 574 -5.24 5.58 6.94
C LYS A 574 -5.70 4.50 5.96
N ASP A 575 -5.30 4.57 4.69
CA ASP A 575 -5.57 3.52 3.71
C ASP A 575 -5.02 2.16 4.20
N ASN A 576 -3.78 2.16 4.68
CA ASN A 576 -3.14 0.97 5.22
C ASN A 576 -3.83 0.42 6.46
N LEU A 577 -4.42 1.26 7.31
CA LEU A 577 -5.21 0.82 8.45
C LEU A 577 -6.46 0.04 8.01
N PHE A 578 -7.18 0.55 6.99
CA PHE A 578 -8.33 -0.17 6.41
C PHE A 578 -7.89 -1.46 5.74
N VAL A 579 -6.81 -1.43 4.94
CA VAL A 579 -6.25 -2.63 4.30
C VAL A 579 -5.91 -3.70 5.33
N ASN A 580 -5.21 -3.31 6.39
CA ASN A 580 -4.87 -4.22 7.48
C ASN A 580 -6.12 -4.70 8.21
N ARG A 581 -7.00 -3.86 8.73
CA ARG A 581 -8.15 -4.33 9.52
C ARG A 581 -9.15 -5.16 8.72
N LEU A 582 -9.45 -4.75 7.49
CA LEU A 582 -10.47 -5.40 6.67
C LEU A 582 -9.92 -6.60 5.88
N GLY A 583 -8.60 -6.72 5.75
CA GLY A 583 -7.95 -7.72 4.90
C GLY A 583 -8.26 -7.50 3.42
N ILE A 584 -8.25 -6.24 2.98
CA ILE A 584 -8.47 -5.90 1.57
C ILE A 584 -7.32 -6.47 0.74
N SER A 585 -7.67 -7.20 -0.32
CA SER A 585 -6.68 -7.80 -1.23
C SER A 585 -6.12 -6.78 -2.20
N SER A 586 -6.94 -5.85 -2.72
CA SER A 586 -6.50 -4.80 -3.65
C SER A 586 -7.20 -3.48 -3.41
N LEU A 587 -6.49 -2.37 -3.56
CA LEU A 587 -7.10 -1.05 -3.62
C LEU A 587 -7.25 -0.60 -5.08
N ILE A 588 -8.40 0.00 -5.40
CA ILE A 588 -8.61 0.59 -6.73
C ILE A 588 -7.63 1.75 -6.92
N ARG A 589 -7.00 1.79 -8.09
CA ARG A 589 -6.17 2.89 -8.60
C ARG A 589 -6.67 3.25 -9.97
N GLU A 590 -6.63 4.53 -10.33
CA GLU A 590 -7.23 5.00 -11.58
C GLU A 590 -6.20 5.74 -12.44
N ALA A 591 -6.08 5.34 -13.70
CA ALA A 591 -5.24 6.02 -14.68
C ALA A 591 -5.72 7.45 -14.93
N GLN A 592 -7.04 7.66 -14.88
CA GLN A 592 -7.68 8.97 -15.07
C GLN A 592 -7.25 10.03 -14.03
N ALA A 593 -6.73 9.61 -12.88
CA ALA A 593 -6.16 10.54 -11.90
C ALA A 593 -4.85 11.21 -12.38
N ALA A 594 -4.17 10.64 -13.39
CA ALA A 594 -3.02 11.27 -14.00
C ALA A 594 -3.45 12.42 -14.92
N HIS A 595 -2.83 13.58 -14.72
CA HIS A 595 -3.05 14.78 -15.53
C HIS A 595 -2.17 14.83 -16.79
N ASP A 596 -1.08 14.05 -16.83
CA ASP A 596 -0.19 13.91 -17.99
C ASP A 596 0.43 12.50 -18.05
N SER A 597 1.21 12.25 -19.12
CA SER A 597 1.84 10.94 -19.37
C SER A 597 2.93 10.59 -18.33
N HIS A 598 3.61 11.60 -17.77
CA HIS A 598 4.65 11.39 -16.77
C HIS A 598 4.04 10.91 -15.44
N GLU A 599 2.95 11.55 -15.00
CA GLU A 599 2.22 11.12 -13.82
C GLU A 599 1.62 9.71 -14.00
N GLN A 600 1.10 9.41 -15.19
CA GLN A 600 0.65 8.05 -15.53
C GLN A 600 1.79 7.03 -15.41
N GLY A 601 2.98 7.35 -15.93
CA GLY A 601 4.19 6.54 -15.79
C GLY A 601 4.61 6.34 -14.32
N ARG A 602 4.51 7.39 -13.50
CA ARG A 602 4.78 7.33 -12.05
C ARG A 602 3.83 6.38 -11.33
N LEU A 603 2.54 6.39 -11.68
CA LEU A 603 1.54 5.46 -11.12
C LEU A 603 1.86 4.01 -11.52
N VAL A 604 2.21 3.76 -12.80
CA VAL A 604 2.67 2.43 -13.24
C VAL A 604 3.91 1.99 -12.46
N TYR A 605 4.90 2.86 -12.26
CA TYR A 605 6.10 2.52 -11.49
C TYR A 605 5.77 2.19 -10.02
N ARG A 606 4.96 3.03 -9.37
CA ARG A 606 4.62 2.88 -7.93
C ARG A 606 3.87 1.58 -7.63
N TYR A 607 2.94 1.19 -8.51
CA TYR A 607 2.10 0.00 -8.31
C TYR A 607 2.59 -1.20 -9.13
N GLY A 608 3.64 -1.03 -9.94
CA GLY A 608 4.03 -1.95 -11.00
C GLY A 608 4.96 -3.07 -10.58
N GLY A 609 5.31 -3.24 -9.31
CA GLY A 609 6.16 -4.34 -8.84
C GLY A 609 7.52 -3.89 -8.34
N ASP A 610 8.50 -4.79 -8.38
CA ASP A 610 9.86 -4.54 -7.91
C ASP A 610 10.68 -3.80 -8.98
N VAL A 611 11.84 -3.26 -8.63
CA VAL A 611 12.70 -2.54 -9.59
C VAL A 611 13.51 -3.51 -10.45
N VAL A 612 13.77 -3.15 -11.72
CA VAL A 612 14.66 -3.93 -12.59
C VAL A 612 16.06 -4.01 -11.99
N GLY A 613 16.58 -5.22 -11.86
CA GLY A 613 17.87 -5.49 -11.22
C GLY A 613 17.83 -5.48 -9.68
N ALA A 614 16.65 -5.63 -9.08
CA ALA A 614 16.50 -5.79 -7.64
C ALA A 614 17.44 -6.88 -7.07
N MET A 615 17.86 -6.66 -5.83
CA MET A 615 18.78 -7.54 -5.10
C MET A 615 18.15 -8.92 -4.88
N ILE A 616 18.94 -9.99 -5.04
CA ILE A 616 18.45 -11.36 -4.84
C ILE A 616 18.15 -11.58 -3.35
N GLN A 617 16.90 -11.91 -3.06
CA GLN A 617 16.39 -11.97 -1.69
C GLN A 617 16.59 -13.36 -1.08
N LYS A 618 16.87 -13.41 0.23
CA LYS A 618 17.02 -14.68 0.98
C LYS A 618 15.65 -15.29 1.29
N HIS A 619 15.56 -16.63 1.30
CA HIS A 619 14.34 -17.35 1.72
C HIS A 619 13.90 -16.99 3.14
N VAL A 620 14.88 -16.76 4.02
CA VAL A 620 14.68 -16.26 5.39
C VAL A 620 15.16 -14.81 5.43
N ARG A 621 14.22 -13.88 5.63
CA ARG A 621 14.50 -12.42 5.65
C ARG A 621 13.47 -11.67 6.48
N LEU A 622 13.72 -10.39 6.74
CA LEU A 622 12.72 -9.50 7.35
C LEU A 622 11.45 -9.43 6.49
N ALA A 623 10.30 -9.32 7.14
CA ALA A 623 9.03 -9.07 6.49
C ALA A 623 9.03 -7.62 5.97
N PRO A 624 9.09 -7.39 4.65
CA PRO A 624 9.17 -6.03 4.13
C PRO A 624 7.85 -5.29 4.40
N ALA A 625 7.94 -3.98 4.66
CA ALA A 625 6.80 -3.11 4.46
C ALA A 625 6.49 -3.06 2.96
N SER A 626 5.22 -3.23 2.59
CA SER A 626 4.80 -3.23 1.19
C SER A 626 3.71 -2.21 0.97
N VAL A 627 3.67 -1.61 -0.23
CA VAL A 627 2.48 -0.89 -0.71
C VAL A 627 1.32 -1.89 -0.82
N ALA A 628 0.11 -1.44 -0.46
CA ALA A 628 -1.09 -2.22 -0.69
C ALA A 628 -1.19 -2.62 -2.17
N HIS A 629 -1.57 -3.86 -2.46
CA HIS A 629 -1.69 -4.33 -3.83
C HIS A 629 -2.76 -3.52 -4.58
N GLY A 630 -2.50 -3.19 -5.84
CA GLY A 630 -3.36 -2.35 -6.66
C GLY A 630 -4.26 -3.16 -7.59
N LEU A 631 -5.48 -2.66 -7.82
CA LEU A 631 -6.28 -2.94 -9.02
C LEU A 631 -6.29 -1.67 -9.85
N PHE A 632 -5.42 -1.62 -10.86
CA PHE A 632 -5.19 -0.42 -11.65
C PHE A 632 -6.14 -0.37 -12.85
N LEU A 633 -7.13 0.52 -12.77
CA LEU A 633 -8.15 0.71 -13.79
C LEU A 633 -7.71 1.79 -14.78
N ASP A 634 -7.82 1.51 -16.08
CA ASP A 634 -7.70 2.57 -17.09
C ASP A 634 -8.86 3.58 -16.98
N GLN A 635 -10.07 3.09 -16.77
CA GLN A 635 -11.25 3.89 -16.44
C GLN A 635 -12.15 3.11 -15.47
N SER A 636 -12.54 3.73 -14.35
CA SER A 636 -13.63 3.22 -13.50
C SER A 636 -14.99 3.61 -14.05
N HIS A 637 -16.07 3.02 -13.53
CA HIS A 637 -17.41 3.35 -14.00
C HIS A 637 -17.90 4.73 -13.52
N ASP A 638 -17.20 5.37 -12.59
CA ASP A 638 -17.49 6.74 -12.11
C ASP A 638 -16.66 7.81 -12.83
N ASN A 639 -15.60 7.41 -13.53
CA ASN A 639 -14.77 8.35 -14.27
C ASN A 639 -15.49 8.86 -15.53
N PRO A 640 -15.28 10.14 -15.91
CA PRO A 640 -15.63 10.61 -17.25
C PRO A 640 -14.85 9.82 -18.31
N THR A 641 -15.35 9.76 -19.53
CA THR A 641 -14.64 9.05 -20.61
C THR A 641 -13.37 9.80 -21.04
N PRO A 642 -12.24 9.11 -21.31
CA PRO A 642 -11.04 9.75 -21.83
C PRO A 642 -11.28 10.45 -23.17
N ILE A 643 -12.32 10.07 -23.91
CA ILE A 643 -12.73 10.75 -25.14
C ILE A 643 -13.13 12.21 -24.85
N GLU A 644 -13.67 12.50 -23.67
CA GLU A 644 -14.07 13.83 -23.22
C GLU A 644 -12.93 14.58 -22.52
N THR A 645 -12.15 13.91 -21.69
CA THR A 645 -11.11 14.54 -20.85
C THR A 645 -9.72 14.58 -21.49
N ARG A 646 -9.41 13.63 -22.37
CA ARG A 646 -8.14 13.47 -23.11
C ARG A 646 -8.44 13.31 -24.59
N SER A 647 -7.68 12.57 -25.38
CA SER A 647 -8.03 12.29 -26.79
C SER A 647 -8.55 10.87 -26.98
N VAL A 648 -9.33 10.62 -28.04
CA VAL A 648 -9.64 9.24 -28.49
C VAL A 648 -8.33 8.46 -28.67
N TYR A 649 -7.31 9.10 -29.25
CA TYR A 649 -5.94 8.57 -29.45
C TYR A 649 -5.26 8.07 -28.17
N ASP A 650 -5.71 8.49 -26.98
CA ASP A 650 -5.07 8.12 -25.70
C ASP A 650 -5.52 6.75 -25.16
N LEU A 651 -6.68 6.24 -25.59
CA LEU A 651 -7.26 5.03 -24.98
C LEU A 651 -6.37 3.79 -25.14
N LEU A 652 -5.80 3.60 -26.33
CA LEU A 652 -4.90 2.48 -26.63
C LEU A 652 -3.54 2.58 -25.89
N PRO A 653 -2.82 3.72 -25.94
CA PRO A 653 -1.62 3.95 -25.14
C PRO A 653 -1.83 3.74 -23.63
N THR A 654 -2.89 4.33 -23.06
CA THR A 654 -3.19 4.19 -21.62
C THR A 654 -3.48 2.73 -21.26
N ALA A 655 -4.26 2.01 -22.07
CA ALA A 655 -4.51 0.57 -21.89
C ALA A 655 -3.20 -0.25 -21.90
N ALA A 656 -2.28 0.07 -22.81
CA ALA A 656 -0.99 -0.61 -22.90
C ALA A 656 -0.09 -0.32 -21.69
N MET A 657 -0.04 0.94 -21.24
CA MET A 657 0.72 1.34 -20.06
C MET A 657 0.21 0.64 -18.79
N VAL A 658 -1.11 0.61 -18.58
CA VAL A 658 -1.73 -0.06 -17.42
C VAL A 658 -1.46 -1.56 -17.45
N SER A 659 -1.59 -2.20 -18.62
CA SER A 659 -1.34 -3.64 -18.79
C SER A 659 0.10 -4.07 -18.46
N MET A 660 1.04 -3.13 -18.47
CA MET A 660 2.44 -3.37 -18.12
C MET A 660 2.73 -3.25 -16.62
N ALA A 661 1.80 -2.80 -15.78
CA ALA A 661 1.98 -2.80 -14.32
C ALA A 661 1.95 -4.23 -13.73
N SER A 662 2.84 -4.57 -12.78
CA SER A 662 2.79 -5.85 -12.03
C SER A 662 1.85 -5.75 -10.83
N CYS A 663 0.58 -5.54 -11.13
CA CYS A 663 -0.54 -5.59 -10.20
C CYS A 663 -1.79 -6.00 -10.98
N ALA A 664 -2.92 -6.24 -10.30
CA ALA A 664 -4.16 -6.43 -11.02
C ALA A 664 -4.49 -5.19 -11.88
N VAL A 665 -5.11 -5.42 -13.04
CA VAL A 665 -5.54 -4.37 -13.97
C VAL A 665 -7.03 -4.48 -14.25
N GLY A 666 -7.64 -3.41 -14.76
CA GLY A 666 -9.02 -3.48 -15.20
C GLY A 666 -9.52 -2.28 -15.98
N SER A 667 -10.78 -2.36 -16.36
CA SER A 667 -11.48 -1.32 -17.12
C SER A 667 -12.99 -1.37 -16.85
N THR A 668 -13.72 -0.37 -17.34
CA THR A 668 -15.18 -0.37 -17.39
C THR A 668 -15.67 -0.71 -18.79
N ARG A 669 -16.79 -1.44 -18.87
CA ARG A 669 -17.46 -1.75 -20.13
C ARG A 669 -17.82 -0.47 -20.87
N GLY A 670 -17.44 -0.36 -22.15
CA GLY A 670 -17.61 0.84 -22.97
C GLY A 670 -16.29 1.57 -23.29
N TYR A 671 -15.24 1.41 -22.46
CA TYR A 671 -13.91 1.93 -22.76
C TYR A 671 -13.35 1.29 -24.03
N ASP A 672 -13.34 -0.04 -24.06
CA ASP A 672 -12.77 -0.82 -25.16
C ASP A 672 -13.55 -0.61 -26.47
N GLU A 673 -14.85 -0.31 -26.39
CA GLU A 673 -15.72 -0.03 -27.52
C GLU A 673 -15.66 1.41 -28.03
N LEU A 674 -14.96 2.32 -27.33
CA LEU A 674 -14.93 3.76 -27.60
C LEU A 674 -16.29 4.46 -27.41
N VAL A 675 -17.03 4.14 -26.33
CA VAL A 675 -18.26 4.85 -25.96
C VAL A 675 -17.94 6.30 -25.59
N ARG A 676 -18.64 7.24 -26.24
CA ARG A 676 -18.27 8.68 -26.33
C ARG A 676 -18.53 9.49 -25.08
N HIS A 677 -19.39 9.00 -24.21
CA HIS A 677 -19.86 9.67 -23.01
C HIS A 677 -19.76 8.74 -21.82
N ALA A 678 -19.74 9.31 -20.61
CA ALA A 678 -19.78 8.53 -19.38
C ALA A 678 -21.10 7.72 -19.28
N ILE A 679 -21.00 6.42 -19.01
CA ILE A 679 -22.16 5.54 -18.84
C ILE A 679 -22.71 5.73 -17.42
N HIS A 680 -23.69 6.62 -17.30
CA HIS A 680 -24.16 7.10 -16.01
C HIS A 680 -24.92 6.03 -15.20
N VAL A 681 -24.50 5.78 -13.96
CA VAL A 681 -25.05 4.73 -13.07
C VAL A 681 -26.53 4.93 -12.72
N VAL A 682 -27.07 6.14 -12.90
CA VAL A 682 -28.50 6.49 -12.69
C VAL A 682 -29.30 6.52 -14.00
N THR A 683 -28.93 7.40 -14.95
CA THR A 683 -29.80 7.78 -16.08
C THR A 683 -29.70 6.87 -17.31
N GLU A 684 -28.60 6.14 -17.48
CA GLU A 684 -28.46 5.25 -18.64
C GLU A 684 -29.39 4.04 -18.51
N LYS A 685 -30.06 3.72 -19.62
CA LYS A 685 -31.04 2.62 -19.73
C LYS A 685 -30.83 1.74 -20.95
N ARG A 686 -30.01 2.19 -21.90
CA ARG A 686 -29.70 1.42 -23.11
C ARG A 686 -28.85 0.20 -22.71
N PRO A 687 -29.22 -1.01 -23.13
CA PRO A 687 -28.40 -2.18 -22.86
C PRO A 687 -27.02 -2.09 -23.52
N TYR A 688 -26.02 -2.77 -22.95
CA TYR A 688 -24.69 -2.92 -23.55
C TYR A 688 -24.74 -3.73 -24.84
N ALA A 689 -24.11 -3.32 -25.94
CA ALA A 689 -24.01 -4.13 -27.16
C ALA A 689 -23.69 -5.64 -26.94
N GLN A 690 -24.31 -6.52 -27.73
CA GLN A 690 -24.09 -7.97 -27.66
C GLN A 690 -22.92 -8.40 -28.55
N TRP A 691 -22.15 -9.39 -28.09
CA TRP A 691 -21.13 -10.02 -28.91
C TRP A 691 -21.74 -10.72 -30.13
N GLY A 692 -21.14 -10.50 -31.30
CA GLY A 692 -21.56 -11.09 -32.58
C GLY A 692 -22.73 -10.36 -33.26
N VAL A 693 -23.40 -9.44 -32.57
CA VAL A 693 -24.48 -8.62 -33.12
C VAL A 693 -23.93 -7.22 -33.42
N GLU A 694 -23.82 -6.36 -32.41
CA GLU A 694 -23.29 -5.00 -32.55
C GLU A 694 -21.80 -4.89 -32.24
N THR A 695 -21.28 -5.68 -31.28
CA THR A 695 -19.85 -5.70 -30.94
C THR A 695 -19.18 -6.95 -31.51
N ARG A 696 -17.98 -6.78 -32.08
CA ARG A 696 -17.13 -7.84 -32.62
C ARG A 696 -15.67 -7.55 -32.26
N ILE A 697 -14.77 -8.46 -32.59
CA ILE A 697 -13.34 -8.33 -32.28
C ILE A 697 -12.72 -7.01 -32.79
N GLY A 698 -13.12 -6.54 -33.98
CA GLY A 698 -12.62 -5.30 -34.57
C GLY A 698 -13.33 -4.01 -34.10
N THR A 699 -14.21 -4.07 -33.10
CA THR A 699 -14.88 -2.89 -32.54
C THR A 699 -13.92 -2.13 -31.62
N GLY A 700 -13.75 -0.82 -31.84
CA GLY A 700 -12.92 0.03 -30.99
C GLY A 700 -11.49 -0.50 -30.83
N ILE A 701 -11.06 -0.71 -29.59
CA ILE A 701 -9.77 -1.30 -29.23
C ILE A 701 -9.90 -2.76 -28.74
N VAL A 702 -11.03 -3.43 -28.92
CA VAL A 702 -11.30 -4.78 -28.36
C VAL A 702 -10.22 -5.80 -28.73
N GLU A 703 -9.81 -5.88 -30.00
CA GLU A 703 -8.72 -6.78 -30.42
C GLU A 703 -7.37 -6.41 -29.78
N ALA A 704 -7.05 -5.12 -29.70
CA ALA A 704 -5.84 -4.64 -29.05
C ALA A 704 -5.85 -4.95 -27.55
N ARG A 705 -6.99 -4.75 -26.88
CA ARG A 705 -7.20 -5.11 -25.47
C ARG A 705 -6.96 -6.59 -25.23
N ARG A 706 -7.46 -7.46 -26.11
CA ARG A 706 -7.19 -8.91 -26.03
C ARG A 706 -5.70 -9.21 -25.98
N ILE A 707 -4.93 -8.64 -26.90
CA ILE A 707 -3.48 -8.84 -26.99
C ILE A 707 -2.77 -8.30 -25.73
N LEU A 708 -3.18 -7.12 -25.24
CA LEU A 708 -2.61 -6.49 -24.04
C LEU A 708 -2.93 -7.29 -22.77
N ASN A 709 -4.15 -7.78 -22.62
CA ASN A 709 -4.56 -8.62 -21.49
C ASN A 709 -3.87 -9.99 -21.54
N GLU A 710 -3.77 -10.62 -22.73
CA GLU A 710 -3.02 -11.86 -22.92
C GLU A 710 -1.54 -11.69 -22.53
N LEU A 711 -0.92 -10.57 -22.94
CA LEU A 711 0.44 -10.20 -22.53
C LEU A 711 0.53 -10.02 -21.01
N HIS A 712 -0.35 -9.23 -20.39
CA HIS A 712 -0.37 -8.99 -18.95
C HIS A 712 -0.47 -10.30 -18.15
N ILE A 713 -1.41 -11.18 -18.52
CA ILE A 713 -1.61 -12.48 -17.88
C ILE A 713 -0.39 -13.39 -18.08
N PHE A 714 0.21 -13.39 -19.27
CA PHE A 714 1.44 -14.13 -19.54
C PHE A 714 2.59 -13.64 -18.65
N LEU A 715 2.81 -12.33 -18.58
CA LEU A 715 3.87 -11.71 -17.78
C LEU A 715 3.72 -12.06 -16.30
N ALA A 716 2.51 -11.97 -15.75
CA ALA A 716 2.23 -12.34 -14.36
C ALA A 716 2.48 -13.84 -14.10
N LYS A 717 1.96 -14.73 -14.96
CA LYS A 717 2.17 -16.19 -14.82
C LYS A 717 3.63 -16.59 -14.96
N ALA A 718 4.37 -15.95 -15.87
CA ALA A 718 5.77 -16.20 -16.11
C ALA A 718 6.70 -15.46 -15.12
N GLN A 719 6.15 -14.77 -14.10
CA GLN A 719 6.90 -14.09 -13.04
C GLN A 719 7.78 -12.93 -13.54
N PHE A 720 7.32 -12.17 -14.53
CA PHE A 720 7.92 -10.88 -14.87
C PHE A 720 7.53 -9.85 -13.80
N THR A 721 8.16 -9.87 -12.64
CA THR A 721 7.76 -9.08 -11.46
C THR A 721 8.50 -7.74 -11.33
N GLN A 722 9.50 -7.49 -12.17
CA GLN A 722 10.29 -6.26 -12.13
C GLN A 722 9.82 -5.26 -13.19
N VAL A 723 9.68 -3.99 -12.81
CA VAL A 723 9.24 -2.88 -13.66
C VAL A 723 10.25 -1.73 -13.68
N PHE A 724 10.40 -1.16 -14.87
CA PHE A 724 11.08 0.11 -15.08
C PHE A 724 10.26 0.97 -16.03
N VAL A 725 10.17 2.26 -15.74
CA VAL A 725 9.42 3.24 -16.54
C VAL A 725 10.40 4.32 -17.01
N ASP A 726 10.42 4.56 -18.31
CA ASP A 726 11.28 5.53 -18.96
C ASP A 726 10.43 6.60 -19.68
N GLN A 727 10.52 7.85 -19.21
CA GLN A 727 9.91 8.98 -19.90
C GLN A 727 10.80 9.38 -21.08
N MET A 728 10.40 9.02 -22.29
CA MET A 728 11.22 9.20 -23.50
C MET A 728 11.05 10.59 -24.14
N SER A 729 9.85 11.17 -24.05
CA SER A 729 9.51 12.56 -24.38
C SER A 729 8.35 13.03 -23.51
N PHE A 730 7.73 14.18 -23.78
CA PHE A 730 6.55 14.63 -23.03
C PHE A 730 5.34 13.70 -23.17
N ASP A 731 5.15 13.04 -24.32
CA ASP A 731 3.99 12.17 -24.59
C ASP A 731 4.36 10.71 -24.86
N VAL A 732 5.65 10.35 -24.87
CA VAL A 732 6.12 8.97 -25.14
C VAL A 732 6.72 8.36 -23.89
N VAL A 733 6.17 7.22 -23.47
CA VAL A 733 6.60 6.46 -22.29
C VAL A 733 6.98 5.04 -22.69
N GLY A 734 8.15 4.59 -22.27
CA GLY A 734 8.60 3.21 -22.39
C GLY A 734 8.48 2.48 -21.05
N ILE A 735 7.81 1.32 -21.04
CA ILE A 735 7.62 0.51 -19.84
C ILE A 735 8.24 -0.87 -20.06
N THR A 736 9.12 -1.24 -19.15
CA THR A 736 9.85 -2.51 -19.17
C THR A 736 9.27 -3.44 -18.11
N ARG A 737 8.93 -4.66 -18.51
CA ARG A 737 8.65 -5.80 -17.62
C ARG A 737 9.79 -6.80 -17.75
N HIS A 738 10.41 -7.14 -16.63
CA HIS A 738 11.61 -7.97 -16.60
C HIS A 738 11.40 -9.19 -15.69
N ASN A 739 11.85 -10.35 -16.18
CA ASN A 739 11.84 -11.59 -15.40
C ASN A 739 13.10 -11.68 -14.53
N PRO A 740 13.00 -11.71 -13.18
CA PRO A 740 14.17 -11.76 -12.31
C PRO A 740 14.94 -13.08 -12.43
N ILE A 741 14.30 -14.14 -12.96
CA ILE A 741 14.90 -15.45 -13.17
C ILE A 741 15.45 -15.54 -14.60
N THR A 742 14.64 -15.48 -15.65
CA THR A 742 15.21 -15.69 -17.00
C THR A 742 15.97 -14.48 -17.53
N HIS A 743 15.73 -13.29 -16.97
CA HIS A 743 16.15 -11.98 -17.50
C HIS A 743 15.60 -11.67 -18.89
N ASP A 744 14.62 -12.44 -19.35
CA ASP A 744 13.81 -12.03 -20.48
C ASP A 744 13.09 -10.73 -20.12
N THR A 745 13.00 -9.86 -21.11
CA THR A 745 12.57 -8.48 -20.95
C THR A 745 11.57 -8.15 -22.04
N ILE A 746 10.40 -7.66 -21.65
CA ILE A 746 9.42 -7.08 -22.56
C ILE A 746 9.43 -5.57 -22.37
N VAL A 747 9.60 -4.83 -23.47
CA VAL A 747 9.53 -3.36 -23.47
C VAL A 747 8.34 -2.95 -24.32
N VAL A 748 7.41 -2.21 -23.73
CA VAL A 748 6.27 -1.60 -24.44
C VAL A 748 6.49 -0.10 -24.48
N VAL A 749 6.47 0.50 -25.66
CA VAL A 749 6.52 1.95 -25.84
C VAL A 749 5.15 2.43 -26.28
N SER A 750 4.67 3.49 -25.65
CA SER A 750 3.33 4.06 -25.84
C SER A 750 3.44 5.55 -26.13
N HIS A 751 2.86 6.01 -27.25
CA HIS A 751 2.72 7.43 -27.57
C HIS A 751 1.32 7.90 -27.20
N THR A 752 1.23 8.53 -26.03
CA THR A 752 0.00 9.03 -25.42
C THR A 752 -0.54 10.28 -26.11
N ALA A 753 -1.77 10.68 -25.76
CA ALA A 753 -2.45 11.84 -26.33
C ALA A 753 -3.34 12.52 -25.29
N PHE A 754 -2.75 12.92 -24.16
CA PHE A 754 -3.47 13.55 -23.04
C PHE A 754 -4.13 14.87 -23.45
N ASN A 755 -3.51 15.63 -24.36
CA ASN A 755 -4.06 16.89 -24.84
C ASN A 755 -4.73 16.72 -26.24
N LYS A 756 -6.05 16.92 -26.31
CA LYS A 756 -6.82 16.89 -27.57
C LYS A 756 -6.30 17.81 -28.67
N GLN A 757 -5.67 18.91 -28.29
CA GLN A 757 -5.19 19.93 -29.21
C GLN A 757 -3.80 19.58 -29.78
N ILE A 758 -3.10 18.60 -29.19
CA ILE A 758 -1.74 18.23 -29.54
C ILE A 758 -1.75 16.75 -29.97
N ILE A 759 -2.09 16.52 -31.24
CA ILE A 759 -2.07 15.18 -31.84
C ILE A 759 -0.93 15.12 -32.86
N HIS A 760 0.13 14.40 -32.53
CA HIS A 760 1.29 14.22 -33.40
C HIS A 760 0.98 13.17 -34.47
N ARG A 761 0.88 13.59 -35.73
CA ARG A 761 0.65 12.70 -36.88
C ARG A 761 1.92 12.32 -37.61
N ASP A 762 3.00 13.06 -37.36
CA ASP A 762 4.30 12.89 -38.01
C ASP A 762 5.29 12.17 -37.10
N ARG A 763 6.47 11.88 -37.66
CA ARG A 763 7.60 11.26 -36.96
C ARG A 763 8.01 12.04 -35.72
N VAL A 764 8.23 11.32 -34.61
CA VAL A 764 8.83 11.87 -33.38
C VAL A 764 10.32 11.57 -33.35
N HIS A 765 11.14 12.57 -33.04
CA HIS A 765 12.57 12.40 -32.84
C HIS A 765 12.87 12.05 -31.38
N LEU A 766 13.18 10.77 -31.13
CA LEU A 766 13.52 10.24 -29.81
C LEU A 766 14.97 9.75 -29.81
N ARG A 767 15.57 9.68 -28.61
CA ARG A 767 16.82 8.94 -28.42
C ARG A 767 16.61 7.48 -28.78
N HIS A 768 17.64 6.85 -29.35
CA HIS A 768 17.57 5.43 -29.66
C HIS A 768 17.44 4.60 -28.36
N ILE A 769 16.60 3.57 -28.39
CA ILE A 769 16.42 2.65 -27.26
C ILE A 769 17.54 1.60 -27.31
N PRO A 770 18.40 1.50 -26.30
CA PRO A 770 19.44 0.46 -26.27
C PRO A 770 18.80 -0.92 -26.04
N ILE A 771 19.21 -1.92 -26.82
CA ILE A 771 18.66 -3.28 -26.70
C ILE A 771 19.19 -3.97 -25.44
N GLY A 772 20.48 -3.80 -25.11
CA GLY A 772 21.07 -4.38 -23.89
C GLY A 772 20.93 -5.90 -23.78
N GLY A 773 21.02 -6.61 -24.91
CA GLY A 773 20.73 -8.04 -25.05
C GLY A 773 20.57 -8.42 -26.53
N VAL A 774 19.75 -9.42 -26.81
CA VAL A 774 19.35 -9.81 -28.18
C VAL A 774 17.86 -9.52 -28.37
N LEU A 775 17.53 -8.68 -29.35
CA LEU A 775 16.15 -8.48 -29.78
C LEU A 775 15.69 -9.72 -30.57
N GLU A 776 14.77 -10.48 -30.00
CA GLU A 776 14.24 -11.70 -30.64
C GLU A 776 13.12 -11.36 -31.62
N GLU A 777 12.20 -10.50 -31.17
CA GLU A 777 10.91 -10.32 -31.83
C GLU A 777 10.31 -8.96 -31.47
N ILE A 778 9.59 -8.37 -32.43
CA ILE A 778 8.63 -7.30 -32.16
C ILE A 778 7.27 -7.97 -31.97
N LEU A 779 6.80 -8.02 -30.73
CA LEU A 779 5.58 -8.74 -30.34
C LEU A 779 4.37 -8.19 -31.06
N PHE A 780 4.25 -6.85 -31.08
CA PHE A 780 3.21 -6.17 -31.81
C PHE A 780 3.55 -4.70 -32.12
N GLU A 781 2.88 -4.20 -33.15
CA GLU A 781 2.74 -2.78 -33.50
C GLU A 781 1.25 -2.49 -33.65
N MET A 782 0.77 -1.50 -32.90
CA MET A 782 -0.63 -1.08 -32.91
C MET A 782 -0.71 0.42 -33.12
N ARG A 783 -1.55 0.87 -34.04
CA ARG A 783 -1.79 2.28 -34.33
C ARG A 783 -3.28 2.54 -34.43
N MET A 784 -3.76 3.54 -33.70
CA MET A 784 -5.11 4.03 -33.87
C MET A 784 -5.15 5.13 -34.93
N ASP A 785 -6.01 4.96 -35.93
CA ASP A 785 -6.26 5.95 -36.98
C ASP A 785 -7.75 6.30 -37.06
N GLN A 786 -8.04 7.53 -37.49
CA GLN A 786 -9.38 7.97 -37.83
C GLN A 786 -9.66 7.67 -39.31
N GLU A 787 -10.56 6.72 -39.59
CA GLU A 787 -10.94 6.35 -40.97
C GLU A 787 -11.93 7.36 -41.59
N SER A 788 -12.79 8.01 -40.79
CA SER A 788 -13.69 9.06 -41.26
C SER A 788 -13.77 10.28 -40.32
N PRO A 789 -13.91 11.50 -40.88
CA PRO A 789 -13.93 12.73 -40.09
C PRO A 789 -15.18 12.82 -39.20
N GLU A 790 -16.33 12.40 -39.71
CA GLU A 790 -17.57 12.42 -38.96
C GLU A 790 -17.76 11.14 -38.13
N PRO A 791 -18.19 11.26 -36.88
CA PRO A 791 -18.54 10.12 -36.04
C PRO A 791 -19.96 9.64 -36.38
N ASN A 792 -20.19 8.31 -36.32
CA ASN A 792 -21.52 7.75 -36.57
C ASN A 792 -22.59 8.29 -35.60
N PRO A 793 -23.87 8.36 -35.96
CA PRO A 793 -24.93 8.69 -35.01
C PRO A 793 -25.00 7.65 -33.89
N GLU A 794 -25.34 8.09 -32.67
CA GLU A 794 -25.58 7.16 -31.57
C GLU A 794 -26.81 6.29 -31.84
N ASN A 795 -26.75 5.04 -31.41
CA ASN A 795 -27.92 4.18 -31.42
C ASN A 795 -28.79 4.49 -30.19
N PRO A 796 -30.09 4.81 -30.38
CA PRO A 796 -30.99 5.14 -29.27
C PRO A 796 -31.36 3.90 -28.42
N ASP A 797 -31.21 2.69 -28.95
CA ASP A 797 -31.69 1.45 -28.34
C ASP A 797 -30.58 0.60 -27.70
N VAL A 798 -29.31 0.84 -28.01
CA VAL A 798 -28.17 0.05 -27.53
C VAL A 798 -26.90 0.90 -27.46
N LEU A 799 -26.04 0.64 -26.47
CA LEU A 799 -24.76 1.32 -26.32
C LEU A 799 -23.75 0.83 -27.36
N THR A 800 -23.34 1.73 -28.24
CA THR A 800 -22.30 1.53 -29.27
C THR A 800 -21.32 2.69 -29.24
N GLY A 801 -20.02 2.42 -29.44
CA GLY A 801 -19.01 3.47 -29.47
C GLY A 801 -18.69 4.03 -30.85
N LEU A 802 -17.58 4.79 -30.93
CA LEU A 802 -17.06 5.34 -32.17
C LEU A 802 -16.62 4.22 -33.12
N SER A 803 -17.11 4.28 -34.36
CA SER A 803 -16.75 3.36 -35.45
C SER A 803 -15.92 4.03 -36.55
N ASN A 804 -15.70 5.35 -36.45
CA ASN A 804 -14.86 6.11 -37.37
C ASN A 804 -13.37 6.06 -36.98
N TYR A 805 -13.03 5.32 -35.93
CA TYR A 805 -11.67 5.02 -35.51
C TYR A 805 -11.42 3.53 -35.61
N LYS A 806 -10.19 3.16 -35.94
CA LYS A 806 -9.77 1.78 -36.06
C LYS A 806 -8.33 1.60 -35.61
N VAL A 807 -8.07 0.45 -35.00
CA VAL A 807 -6.70 0.05 -34.66
C VAL A 807 -6.15 -0.86 -35.75
N HIS A 808 -5.01 -0.48 -36.32
CA HIS A 808 -4.22 -1.33 -37.20
C HIS A 808 -3.24 -2.13 -36.34
N ILE A 809 -3.33 -3.45 -36.40
CA ILE A 809 -2.54 -4.36 -35.56
C ILE A 809 -1.67 -5.24 -36.45
N ARG A 810 -0.39 -5.36 -36.09
CA ARG A 810 0.56 -6.33 -36.64
C ARG A 810 1.24 -7.03 -35.47
N GLN A 811 1.37 -8.36 -35.53
CA GLN A 811 1.95 -9.17 -34.44
C GLN A 811 3.05 -10.07 -34.97
N HIS A 812 3.94 -10.51 -34.08
CA HIS A 812 4.99 -11.50 -34.35
C HIS A 812 5.88 -11.12 -35.53
N LEU A 813 6.41 -9.90 -35.48
CA LEU A 813 7.18 -9.31 -36.57
C LEU A 813 8.68 -9.57 -36.37
N SER A 814 9.37 -9.89 -37.47
CA SER A 814 10.82 -9.80 -37.48
C SER A 814 11.27 -8.33 -37.56
N PRO A 815 12.43 -7.98 -36.99
CA PRO A 815 12.93 -6.59 -36.92
C PRO A 815 12.88 -5.81 -38.25
N GLU A 816 13.25 -6.42 -39.36
CA GLU A 816 13.27 -5.83 -40.71
C GLU A 816 11.88 -5.53 -41.29
N ASN A 817 10.84 -6.16 -40.77
CA ASN A 817 9.48 -6.00 -41.26
C ASN A 817 8.71 -4.90 -40.51
N SER A 818 9.30 -4.31 -39.46
CA SER A 818 8.74 -3.21 -38.68
C SER A 818 8.41 -1.99 -39.55
N LYS A 819 7.29 -1.32 -39.25
CA LYS A 819 6.96 -0.03 -39.85
C LYS A 819 7.20 1.13 -38.89
N MET A 820 7.15 0.86 -37.59
CA MET A 820 7.26 1.88 -36.55
C MET A 820 8.69 2.06 -36.03
N CYS A 821 9.63 1.17 -36.39
CA CYS A 821 11.01 1.28 -35.96
C CYS A 821 12.03 0.76 -36.99
N ILE A 822 13.29 1.15 -36.80
CA ILE A 822 14.46 0.63 -37.48
C ILE A 822 15.39 0.05 -36.40
N VAL A 823 15.87 -1.17 -36.61
CA VAL A 823 16.76 -1.87 -35.67
C VAL A 823 18.21 -1.81 -36.17
N HIS A 824 19.05 -1.10 -35.42
CA HIS A 824 20.48 -0.94 -35.66
C HIS A 824 21.28 -2.01 -34.92
N GLY A 825 21.39 -3.19 -35.52
CA GLY A 825 22.03 -4.36 -34.91
C GLY A 825 21.10 -5.06 -33.91
N ARG A 826 20.97 -6.38 -34.00
CA ARG A 826 20.06 -7.16 -33.15
C ARG A 826 20.62 -7.51 -31.78
N GLU A 827 21.94 -7.59 -31.66
CA GLU A 827 22.65 -7.90 -30.42
C GLU A 827 23.38 -6.65 -29.93
N ASN A 828 23.04 -6.19 -28.72
CA ASN A 828 23.57 -4.99 -28.09
C ASN A 828 23.52 -3.72 -28.96
N GLY A 829 22.60 -3.70 -29.92
CA GLY A 829 22.35 -2.57 -30.80
C GLY A 829 21.35 -1.57 -30.22
N ALA A 830 20.66 -0.88 -31.12
CA ALA A 830 19.74 0.19 -30.79
C ALA A 830 18.48 0.15 -31.66
N ILE A 831 17.35 0.58 -31.10
CA ILE A 831 16.06 0.71 -31.80
C ILE A 831 15.78 2.20 -32.00
N GLU A 832 15.55 2.60 -33.25
CA GLU A 832 15.15 3.94 -33.66
C GLU A 832 13.65 3.93 -33.99
N LEU A 833 12.83 4.71 -33.27
CA LEU A 833 11.41 4.86 -33.60
C LEU A 833 11.23 5.81 -34.80
N THR A 834 10.35 5.44 -35.73
CA THR A 834 10.11 6.13 -37.00
C THR A 834 8.65 6.58 -37.14
N ASP A 835 7.77 5.79 -37.76
CA ASP A 835 6.35 6.10 -37.95
C ASP A 835 5.54 5.79 -36.67
N PHE A 836 5.72 6.63 -35.64
CA PHE A 836 5.15 6.42 -34.31
C PHE A 836 4.30 7.61 -33.85
N PRO A 837 3.13 7.88 -34.48
CA PRO A 837 2.24 9.00 -34.14
C PRO A 837 1.49 8.77 -32.81
N SER A 838 0.82 9.81 -32.32
CA SER A 838 -0.04 9.73 -31.12
C SER A 838 -1.10 8.64 -31.28
N GLY A 839 -1.30 7.83 -30.24
CA GLY A 839 -2.15 6.64 -30.31
C GLY A 839 -1.47 5.40 -30.86
N SER A 840 -0.14 5.36 -30.86
CA SER A 840 0.65 4.19 -31.26
C SER A 840 1.27 3.47 -30.07
N VAL A 841 1.39 2.14 -30.18
CA VAL A 841 2.02 1.26 -29.20
C VAL A 841 2.86 0.22 -29.93
N ILE A 842 4.09 -0.02 -29.47
CA ILE A 842 4.97 -1.08 -29.98
C ILE A 842 5.58 -1.87 -28.82
N ALA A 843 5.74 -3.18 -29.00
CA ALA A 843 6.29 -4.07 -27.98
C ALA A 843 7.46 -4.91 -28.50
N PHE A 844 8.51 -5.04 -27.70
CA PHE A 844 9.75 -5.75 -28.01
C PHE A 844 10.00 -6.87 -27.02
N ARG A 845 10.47 -8.03 -27.50
CA ARG A 845 10.99 -9.11 -26.68
C ARG A 845 12.51 -9.16 -26.78
N ILE A 846 13.16 -8.99 -25.64
CA ILE A 846 14.61 -8.95 -25.51
C ILE A 846 15.02 -10.04 -24.53
N ARG A 847 16.05 -10.80 -24.90
CA ARG A 847 16.69 -11.77 -24.01
C ARG A 847 18.14 -11.40 -23.76
N LEU A 848 18.77 -12.09 -22.82
CA LEU A 848 20.23 -12.03 -22.65
C LEU A 848 20.99 -12.55 -23.89
N THR A 849 22.19 -12.01 -24.10
CA THR A 849 23.17 -12.61 -25.02
C THR A 849 23.61 -13.99 -24.53
N ASP A 850 24.11 -14.83 -25.43
CA ASP A 850 24.50 -16.20 -25.08
C ASP A 850 25.68 -16.22 -24.09
N ALA A 851 26.59 -15.25 -24.20
CA ALA A 851 27.67 -15.02 -23.23
C ALA A 851 27.11 -14.65 -21.84
N ALA A 852 26.21 -13.65 -21.76
CA ALA A 852 25.59 -13.23 -20.52
C ALA A 852 24.79 -14.36 -19.85
N ARG A 853 24.01 -15.11 -20.63
CA ARG A 853 23.23 -16.26 -20.16
C ARG A 853 24.15 -17.35 -19.58
N THR A 854 25.24 -17.67 -20.26
CA THR A 854 26.21 -18.67 -19.79
C THR A 854 26.89 -18.22 -18.49
N SER A 855 27.34 -16.97 -18.42
CA SER A 855 27.99 -16.41 -17.24
C SER A 855 27.03 -16.31 -16.04
N ILE A 856 25.78 -15.87 -16.24
CA ILE A 856 24.75 -15.87 -15.20
C ILE A 856 24.39 -17.27 -14.75
N GLY A 857 24.21 -18.22 -15.68
CA GLY A 857 23.95 -19.63 -15.35
C GLY A 857 25.06 -20.24 -14.49
N THR A 858 26.32 -19.93 -14.82
CA THR A 858 27.48 -20.34 -14.03
C THR A 858 27.45 -19.73 -12.62
N ILE A 859 27.22 -18.41 -12.52
CA ILE A 859 27.11 -17.73 -11.21
C ILE A 859 25.98 -18.36 -10.37
N ARG A 860 24.82 -18.61 -10.98
CA ARG A 860 23.68 -19.24 -10.29
C ARG A 860 24.00 -20.64 -9.80
N ALA A 861 24.64 -21.47 -10.63
CA ALA A 861 25.06 -22.80 -10.22
C ALA A 861 26.04 -22.76 -9.04
N VAL A 862 26.94 -21.77 -9.00
CA VAL A 862 27.85 -21.55 -7.86
C VAL A 862 27.09 -21.18 -6.59
N ILE A 863 26.21 -20.18 -6.64
CA ILE A 863 25.51 -19.69 -5.43
C ILE A 863 24.42 -20.65 -4.93
N SER A 864 23.85 -21.49 -5.81
CA SER A 864 22.95 -22.59 -5.42
C SER A 864 23.68 -23.68 -4.63
N GLY A 865 25.00 -23.78 -4.78
CA GLY A 865 25.83 -24.78 -4.11
C GLY A 865 25.76 -26.16 -4.78
N ASN A 866 26.87 -26.91 -4.68
CA ASN A 866 26.90 -28.34 -4.95
C ASN A 866 27.99 -29.01 -4.09
N ASP A 867 27.84 -30.30 -3.80
CA ASP A 867 28.71 -31.02 -2.85
C ASP A 867 30.18 -31.05 -3.26
N GLU A 868 30.50 -31.04 -4.56
CA GLU A 868 31.88 -31.05 -5.04
C GLU A 868 32.56 -29.70 -4.82
N LEU A 869 31.93 -28.63 -5.30
CA LEU A 869 32.39 -27.25 -5.14
C LEU A 869 32.47 -26.86 -3.66
N GLU A 870 31.47 -27.25 -2.85
CA GLU A 870 31.49 -26.97 -1.41
C GLU A 870 32.60 -27.72 -0.70
N ARG A 871 32.91 -28.96 -1.10
CA ARG A 871 34.06 -29.72 -0.55
C ARG A 871 35.39 -29.10 -0.96
N GLU A 872 35.54 -28.69 -2.22
CA GLU A 872 36.76 -28.01 -2.67
C GLU A 872 36.95 -26.68 -1.94
N LEU A 873 35.92 -25.83 -1.89
CA LEU A 873 35.97 -24.56 -1.17
C LEU A 873 36.27 -24.78 0.33
N ALA A 874 35.64 -25.78 0.96
CA ALA A 874 35.92 -26.14 2.34
C ALA A 874 37.39 -26.59 2.51
N HIS A 875 37.92 -27.42 1.61
CA HIS A 875 39.31 -27.86 1.66
C HIS A 875 40.30 -26.70 1.58
N VAL A 876 40.06 -25.75 0.67
CA VAL A 876 40.87 -24.53 0.53
C VAL A 876 40.80 -23.69 1.81
N LEU A 877 39.58 -23.43 2.30
CA LEU A 877 39.37 -22.62 3.50
C LEU A 877 39.93 -23.27 4.77
N ASP A 878 39.89 -24.60 4.87
CA ASP A 878 40.46 -25.32 6.01
C ASP A 878 42.01 -25.31 5.98
N SER A 879 42.61 -25.11 4.79
CA SER A 879 44.07 -25.07 4.60
C SER A 879 44.73 -23.75 5.00
N ILE A 880 43.98 -22.62 5.04
CA ILE A 880 44.53 -21.30 5.36
C ILE A 880 44.59 -21.02 6.86
N SER A 881 45.52 -20.18 7.31
CA SER A 881 45.70 -19.91 8.75
C SER A 881 44.69 -18.89 9.29
N LEU A 882 44.63 -18.73 10.63
CA LEU A 882 43.82 -17.67 11.23
C LEU A 882 44.37 -16.27 10.91
N GLN A 883 45.68 -16.15 10.62
CA GLN A 883 46.25 -14.91 10.09
C GLN A 883 45.77 -14.63 8.66
N ASP A 884 45.63 -15.66 7.84
CA ASP A 884 45.06 -15.50 6.50
C ASP A 884 43.58 -15.14 6.55
N TYR A 885 42.81 -15.65 7.52
CA TYR A 885 41.44 -15.18 7.78
C TYR A 885 41.35 -13.71 8.20
N ASN A 886 42.31 -13.22 9.00
CA ASN A 886 42.41 -11.79 9.31
C ASN A 886 42.56 -10.96 8.03
N ARG A 887 43.45 -11.36 7.11
CA ARG A 887 43.68 -10.70 5.82
C ARG A 887 42.52 -10.86 4.84
N LEU A 888 41.82 -11.98 4.86
CA LEU A 888 40.68 -12.25 3.98
C LEU A 888 39.47 -11.39 4.36
N LEU A 889 39.20 -11.26 5.66
CA LEU A 889 37.96 -10.65 6.15
C LEU A 889 38.13 -9.21 6.64
N PHE A 890 39.24 -8.85 7.29
CA PHE A 890 39.35 -7.60 8.05
C PHE A 890 40.42 -6.67 7.48
N THR A 891 41.60 -6.56 8.12
CA THR A 891 42.69 -5.60 7.81
C THR A 891 42.21 -4.17 7.56
N CYS A 892 42.47 -3.27 8.51
CA CYS A 892 42.21 -1.85 8.29
C CYS A 892 43.20 -1.24 7.27
N ASP A 893 42.90 -0.05 6.74
CA ASP A 893 43.72 0.64 5.71
C ASP A 893 45.21 0.71 6.09
N ALA A 894 45.53 1.04 7.35
CA ALA A 894 46.91 1.14 7.82
C ALA A 894 47.64 -0.21 7.88
N GLU A 895 46.95 -1.27 8.31
CA GLU A 895 47.54 -2.62 8.37
C GLU A 895 47.87 -3.13 6.96
N GLU A 896 46.97 -2.89 6.02
CA GLU A 896 47.14 -3.31 4.62
C GLU A 896 48.27 -2.54 3.93
N TRP A 897 48.38 -1.22 4.17
CA TRP A 897 49.50 -0.41 3.67
C TRP A 897 50.84 -0.93 4.17
N ALA A 898 50.95 -1.23 5.47
CA ALA A 898 52.16 -1.78 6.06
C ALA A 898 52.52 -3.16 5.49
N ALA A 899 51.52 -3.97 5.12
CA ALA A 899 51.73 -5.32 4.63
C ALA A 899 52.08 -5.40 3.14
N ILE A 900 51.36 -4.69 2.27
CA ILE A 900 51.43 -4.87 0.82
C ILE A 900 51.51 -3.56 0.02
N GLY A 901 51.60 -2.40 0.68
CA GLY A 901 51.72 -1.10 0.00
C GLY A 901 50.44 -0.67 -0.74
N ARG A 902 49.26 -1.10 -0.27
CA ARG A 902 47.95 -0.73 -0.81
C ARG A 902 46.94 -0.60 0.33
N GLY A 903 45.96 0.30 0.20
CA GLY A 903 44.93 0.53 1.22
C GLY A 903 43.55 -0.04 0.90
N ALA A 904 42.54 0.45 1.62
CA ALA A 904 41.12 0.16 1.42
C ALA A 904 40.62 0.71 0.09
N TYR A 905 39.68 -0.02 -0.53
CA TYR A 905 39.00 0.45 -1.75
C TYR A 905 38.15 1.67 -1.45
N ASP A 906 38.28 2.71 -2.28
CA ASP A 906 37.50 3.94 -2.20
C ASP A 906 36.34 3.86 -3.19
N VAL A 907 35.12 3.76 -2.66
CA VAL A 907 33.90 3.74 -3.48
C VAL A 907 33.56 5.19 -3.85
N PRO A 908 33.51 5.55 -5.16
CA PRO A 908 33.23 6.91 -5.58
C PRO A 908 31.91 7.44 -4.98
N ARG A 909 31.95 8.64 -4.38
CA ARG A 909 30.82 9.30 -3.69
C ARG A 909 30.32 8.58 -2.43
N PHE A 910 31.09 7.65 -1.87
CA PHE A 910 30.81 7.01 -0.58
C PHE A 910 32.02 7.07 0.36
N GLY A 911 33.22 6.76 -0.15
CA GLY A 911 34.47 6.77 0.60
C GLY A 911 35.10 5.39 0.75
N LYS A 912 36.17 5.32 1.55
CA LYS A 912 36.90 4.08 1.83
C LYS A 912 36.09 3.11 2.68
N LEU A 913 36.19 1.82 2.34
CA LEU A 913 35.69 0.75 3.20
C LEU A 913 36.44 0.71 4.53
N VAL A 914 35.73 0.38 5.62
CA VAL A 914 36.31 0.29 6.97
C VAL A 914 37.35 -0.82 7.12
N TYR A 915 37.22 -1.87 6.31
CA TYR A 915 38.12 -3.00 6.20
C TYR A 915 38.45 -3.24 4.72
N CYS A 916 39.69 -3.61 4.43
CA CYS A 916 40.13 -4.00 3.08
C CYS A 916 39.57 -5.37 2.67
N GLY A 917 39.34 -6.26 3.64
CA GLY A 917 38.77 -7.58 3.44
C GLY A 917 37.24 -7.58 3.30
N LEU A 918 36.68 -8.78 3.07
CA LEU A 918 35.25 -8.95 2.75
C LEU A 918 34.30 -8.37 3.82
N GLN A 919 34.69 -8.38 5.11
CA GLN A 919 33.84 -7.87 6.20
C GLN A 919 33.52 -6.38 6.05
N GLY A 920 34.37 -5.59 5.38
CA GLY A 920 34.12 -4.18 5.11
C GLY A 920 32.95 -3.95 4.16
N LEU A 921 32.66 -4.94 3.30
CA LEU A 921 31.56 -4.90 2.33
C LEU A 921 30.24 -5.41 2.90
N ILE A 922 30.27 -6.42 3.77
CA ILE A 922 29.05 -7.13 4.20
C ILE A 922 27.98 -6.23 4.80
N PRO A 923 28.26 -5.30 5.75
CA PRO A 923 27.23 -4.42 6.29
C PRO A 923 26.59 -3.51 5.22
N VAL A 924 27.39 -3.05 4.25
CA VAL A 924 26.92 -2.20 3.15
C VAL A 924 26.04 -3.02 2.19
N LEU A 925 26.48 -4.22 1.83
CA LEU A 925 25.73 -5.13 0.96
C LEU A 925 24.44 -5.65 1.62
N ASP A 926 24.47 -5.97 2.91
CA ASP A 926 23.30 -6.37 3.67
C ASP A 926 22.25 -5.24 3.72
N TRP A 927 22.68 -4.00 3.99
CA TRP A 927 21.81 -2.83 3.95
C TRP A 927 21.18 -2.61 2.57
N ILE A 928 22.01 -2.65 1.52
CA ILE A 928 21.55 -2.50 0.14
C ILE A 928 20.52 -3.59 -0.23
N ARG A 929 20.77 -4.85 0.14
CA ARG A 929 19.85 -5.97 -0.17
C ARG A 929 18.55 -5.87 0.62
N GLU A 930 18.61 -5.52 1.90
CA GLU A 930 17.43 -5.42 2.77
C GLU A 930 16.50 -4.29 2.37
N ASN A 931 17.05 -3.16 1.92
CA ASN A 931 16.30 -1.99 1.47
C ASN A 931 16.13 -1.92 -0.05
N ASN A 932 16.71 -2.87 -0.78
CA ASN A 932 16.79 -2.87 -2.24
C ASN A 932 17.33 -1.54 -2.83
N ASP A 933 18.33 -0.93 -2.16
CA ASP A 933 18.86 0.40 -2.49
C ASP A 933 19.83 0.34 -3.70
N LEU A 934 19.26 0.21 -4.89
CA LEU A 934 20.01 0.27 -6.16
C LEU A 934 20.60 1.67 -6.44
N GLY A 935 20.17 2.69 -5.69
CA GLY A 935 20.68 4.06 -5.74
C GLY A 935 22.01 4.25 -5.01
N HIS A 936 22.40 3.31 -4.15
CA HIS A 936 23.65 3.39 -3.39
C HIS A 936 24.89 3.58 -4.30
N PRO A 937 25.87 4.41 -3.93
CA PRO A 937 27.06 4.66 -4.76
C PRO A 937 27.87 3.40 -5.12
N LEU A 938 27.86 2.39 -4.24
CA LEU A 938 28.44 1.07 -4.52
C LEU A 938 27.78 0.38 -5.73
N CYS A 939 26.44 0.44 -5.83
CA CYS A 939 25.71 -0.11 -6.97
C CYS A 939 26.06 0.63 -8.26
N ALA A 940 26.24 1.95 -8.21
CA ALA A 940 26.71 2.73 -9.35
C ALA A 940 28.13 2.29 -9.78
N ASN A 941 29.06 2.16 -8.83
CA ASN A 941 30.41 1.68 -9.12
C ASN A 941 30.43 0.30 -9.78
N LEU A 942 29.56 -0.62 -9.34
CA LEU A 942 29.42 -1.97 -9.91
C LEU A 942 28.76 -1.99 -11.29
N ARG A 943 27.87 -1.03 -11.59
CA ARG A 943 27.33 -0.84 -12.95
C ARG A 943 28.44 -0.34 -13.88
N ASP A 944 29.21 0.65 -13.43
CA ASP A 944 30.24 1.32 -14.21
C ASP A 944 31.41 0.38 -14.56
N GLY A 945 31.74 -0.60 -13.70
CA GLY A 945 32.79 -1.57 -13.98
C GLY A 945 33.04 -2.61 -12.89
N THR A 946 33.96 -3.54 -13.15
CA THR A 946 34.30 -4.67 -12.27
C THR A 946 35.51 -4.41 -11.36
N TRP A 947 35.92 -3.15 -11.18
CA TRP A 947 37.15 -2.79 -10.47
C TRP A 947 37.19 -3.29 -9.02
N LEU A 948 36.04 -3.39 -8.35
CA LEU A 948 35.96 -3.92 -7.00
C LEU A 948 36.27 -5.43 -6.96
N SER A 949 35.80 -6.19 -7.96
CA SER A 949 36.16 -7.60 -8.11
C SER A 949 37.67 -7.76 -8.29
N ASP A 950 38.27 -6.93 -9.15
CA ASP A 950 39.72 -6.93 -9.39
C ASP A 950 40.49 -6.54 -8.13
N TYR A 951 39.99 -5.56 -7.37
CA TYR A 951 40.57 -5.17 -6.08
C TYR A 951 40.60 -6.35 -5.11
N ILE A 952 39.48 -7.05 -4.92
CA ILE A 952 39.36 -8.20 -3.99
C ILE A 952 40.37 -9.29 -4.34
N CYS A 953 40.44 -9.71 -5.61
CA CYS A 953 41.35 -10.77 -6.03
C CYS A 953 42.82 -10.31 -5.96
N SER A 954 43.14 -9.16 -6.55
CA SER A 954 44.53 -8.68 -6.62
C SER A 954 45.16 -8.40 -5.26
N ARG A 955 44.36 -8.04 -4.23
CA ARG A 955 44.89 -7.91 -2.86
C ARG A 955 45.17 -9.28 -2.22
N MET A 956 44.30 -10.27 -2.43
CA MET A 956 44.48 -11.62 -1.88
C MET A 956 45.70 -12.30 -2.48
N GLU A 957 45.95 -12.10 -3.77
CA GLU A 957 47.13 -12.65 -4.46
C GLU A 957 48.47 -12.21 -3.86
N LYS A 958 48.53 -11.03 -3.23
CA LYS A 958 49.75 -10.53 -2.56
C LYS A 958 50.11 -11.33 -1.30
N TYR A 959 49.16 -12.07 -0.73
CA TYR A 959 49.36 -12.91 0.43
C TYR A 959 49.55 -14.36 0.01
N TYR A 960 50.72 -14.94 0.33
CA TYR A 960 51.06 -16.31 -0.08
C TYR A 960 49.99 -17.35 0.29
N GLY A 961 49.44 -17.27 1.51
CA GLY A 961 48.38 -18.20 1.98
C GLY A 961 47.03 -18.02 1.28
N LEU A 962 46.76 -16.86 0.67
CA LEU A 962 45.50 -16.56 0.00
C LEU A 962 45.59 -16.67 -1.54
N ALA A 963 46.77 -16.92 -2.12
CA ALA A 963 46.95 -16.95 -3.57
C ALA A 963 46.04 -17.95 -4.29
N PHE A 964 45.85 -19.14 -3.71
CA PHE A 964 44.94 -20.15 -4.29
C PHE A 964 43.46 -19.73 -4.18
N LEU A 965 43.06 -19.18 -3.02
CA LEU A 965 41.71 -18.68 -2.82
C LEU A 965 41.41 -17.47 -3.73
N SER A 966 42.42 -16.63 -4.00
CA SER A 966 42.33 -15.54 -4.97
C SER A 966 42.01 -16.06 -6.37
N ALA A 967 42.71 -17.11 -6.82
CA ALA A 967 42.41 -17.75 -8.11
C ALA A 967 41.00 -18.33 -8.17
N PHE A 968 40.53 -18.95 -7.08
CA PHE A 968 39.15 -19.45 -6.97
C PHE A 968 38.11 -18.32 -7.07
N PHE A 969 38.30 -17.22 -6.31
CA PHE A 969 37.42 -16.06 -6.35
C PHE A 969 37.40 -15.42 -7.74
N SER A 970 38.57 -15.29 -8.36
CA SER A 970 38.73 -14.72 -9.71
C SER A 970 37.99 -15.55 -10.76
N ALA A 971 38.00 -16.89 -10.65
CA ALA A 971 37.28 -17.77 -11.58
C ALA A 971 35.75 -17.60 -11.51
N ILE A 972 35.22 -17.12 -10.39
CA ILE A 972 33.79 -16.86 -10.23
C ILE A 972 33.47 -15.41 -10.62
N LEU A 973 34.24 -14.45 -10.11
CA LEU A 973 33.98 -13.02 -10.30
C LEU A 973 34.22 -12.54 -11.74
N CYS A 974 35.05 -13.23 -12.54
CA CYS A 974 35.29 -12.84 -13.93
C CYS A 974 34.02 -12.88 -14.79
N HIS A 975 33.06 -13.75 -14.45
CA HIS A 975 31.78 -13.88 -15.14
C HIS A 975 30.92 -12.61 -15.06
N LEU A 976 31.13 -11.73 -14.07
CA LEU A 976 30.43 -10.45 -13.96
C LEU A 976 30.70 -9.50 -15.13
N THR A 977 31.78 -9.72 -15.88
CA THR A 977 32.11 -8.92 -17.07
C THR A 977 31.02 -9.03 -18.14
N ASP A 978 30.53 -10.24 -18.38
CA ASP A 978 29.48 -10.54 -19.36
C ASP A 978 28.07 -10.26 -18.84
N VAL A 979 27.90 -10.10 -17.52
CA VAL A 979 26.62 -9.73 -16.91
C VAL A 979 26.26 -8.31 -17.35
N PRO A 980 25.03 -8.07 -17.85
CA PRO A 980 24.57 -6.73 -18.20
C PRO A 980 24.76 -5.76 -17.05
N TYR A 981 25.22 -4.54 -17.35
CA TYR A 981 25.66 -3.60 -16.32
C TYR A 981 24.63 -3.40 -15.20
N TYR A 982 23.33 -3.28 -15.55
CA TYR A 982 22.24 -3.06 -14.61
C TYR A 982 21.97 -4.26 -13.66
N LEU A 983 22.43 -5.47 -13.99
CA LEU A 983 22.33 -6.67 -13.15
C LEU A 983 23.60 -6.94 -12.32
N ARG A 984 24.74 -6.29 -12.64
CA ARG A 984 26.00 -6.52 -11.92
C ARG A 984 25.89 -6.34 -10.40
N PRO A 985 25.19 -5.31 -9.86
CA PRO A 985 25.09 -5.13 -8.42
C PRO A 985 24.48 -6.32 -7.68
N CYS A 986 23.36 -6.87 -8.17
CA CYS A 986 22.68 -7.97 -7.50
C CYS A 986 23.47 -9.29 -7.58
N TYR A 987 24.12 -9.56 -8.71
CA TYR A 987 24.97 -10.75 -8.84
C TYR A 987 26.28 -10.65 -8.07
N PHE A 988 26.89 -9.47 -8.03
CA PHE A 988 28.07 -9.22 -7.19
C PHE A 988 27.74 -9.46 -5.72
N GLU A 989 26.64 -8.89 -5.23
CA GLU A 989 26.16 -9.11 -3.86
C GLU A 989 25.94 -10.61 -3.58
N ALA A 990 25.23 -11.32 -4.45
CA ALA A 990 24.94 -12.73 -4.26
C ALA A 990 26.21 -13.60 -4.19
N ILE A 991 27.19 -13.34 -5.06
CA ILE A 991 28.49 -14.03 -5.06
C ILE A 991 29.24 -13.74 -3.76
N ILE A 992 29.38 -12.47 -3.38
CA ILE A 992 30.13 -12.08 -2.18
C ILE A 992 29.47 -12.63 -0.91
N SER A 993 28.14 -12.55 -0.80
CA SER A 993 27.38 -13.12 0.30
C SER A 993 27.55 -14.65 0.40
N TYR A 994 27.52 -15.36 -0.73
CA TYR A 994 27.79 -16.79 -0.78
C TYR A 994 29.21 -17.11 -0.29
N LEU A 995 30.23 -16.49 -0.90
CA LEU A 995 31.63 -16.72 -0.53
C LEU A 995 31.89 -16.38 0.93
N TYR A 996 31.38 -15.25 1.42
CA TYR A 996 31.52 -14.84 2.81
C TYR A 996 30.84 -15.82 3.79
N LYS A 997 29.65 -16.36 3.46
CA LYS A 997 28.98 -17.39 4.25
C LYS A 997 29.87 -18.61 4.46
N HIS A 998 30.52 -19.11 3.40
CA HIS A 998 31.44 -20.25 3.50
C HIS A 998 32.72 -19.90 4.25
N CYS A 999 33.30 -18.72 4.00
CA CYS A 999 34.46 -18.22 4.75
C CYS A 999 34.16 -18.15 6.26
N ARG A 1000 33.01 -17.58 6.63
CA ARG A 1000 32.56 -17.46 8.02
C ARG A 1000 32.29 -18.83 8.65
N LYS A 1001 31.66 -19.77 7.93
CA LYS A 1001 31.42 -21.13 8.41
C LYS A 1001 32.73 -21.86 8.69
N ALA A 1002 33.68 -21.82 7.77
CA ALA A 1002 34.99 -22.45 7.93
C ALA A 1002 35.79 -21.78 9.06
N LEU A 1003 35.77 -20.45 9.17
CA LEU A 1003 36.38 -19.74 10.28
C LEU A 1003 35.80 -20.20 11.63
N LEU A 1004 34.47 -20.25 11.78
CA LEU A 1004 33.83 -20.70 13.02
C LEU A 1004 34.19 -22.14 13.41
N ARG A 1005 34.42 -23.04 12.44
CA ARG A 1005 34.93 -24.40 12.70
C ARG A 1005 36.39 -24.42 13.14
N LYS A 1006 37.19 -23.49 12.63
CA LYS A 1006 38.62 -23.33 12.94
C LYS A 1006 38.85 -22.67 14.30
N LEU A 1007 37.89 -21.85 14.72
CA LEU A 1007 37.72 -21.44 16.11
C LEU A 1007 37.20 -22.63 16.94
N SER A 1008 36.86 -22.41 18.21
CA SER A 1008 36.34 -23.45 19.09
C SER A 1008 35.03 -24.09 18.58
N PRO A 1009 34.88 -25.44 18.58
CA PRO A 1009 33.67 -26.12 18.14
C PRO A 1009 32.38 -25.64 18.82
N ASN A 1010 32.45 -25.29 20.10
CA ASN A 1010 31.31 -24.80 20.89
C ASN A 1010 30.75 -23.46 20.38
N ILE A 1011 31.53 -22.68 19.63
CA ILE A 1011 31.10 -21.39 19.09
C ILE A 1011 30.16 -21.60 17.90
N SER A 1012 30.35 -22.65 17.12
CA SER A 1012 29.52 -22.91 15.93
C SER A 1012 28.03 -23.08 16.26
N THR A 1013 27.74 -23.64 17.44
CA THR A 1013 26.38 -23.87 17.97
C THR A 1013 25.91 -22.75 18.91
N ALA A 1014 26.71 -21.72 19.14
CA ALA A 1014 26.33 -20.61 20.02
C ALA A 1014 25.39 -19.61 19.31
N SER A 1015 24.87 -18.65 20.07
CA SER A 1015 23.98 -17.61 19.53
C SER A 1015 24.64 -16.74 18.47
N SER A 1016 23.81 -16.00 17.72
CA SER A 1016 24.27 -15.06 16.69
C SER A 1016 25.28 -14.05 17.23
N LEU A 1017 25.04 -13.51 18.42
CA LEU A 1017 25.92 -12.55 19.10
C LEU A 1017 27.27 -13.17 19.46
N VAL A 1018 27.29 -14.34 20.10
CA VAL A 1018 28.54 -15.02 20.48
C VAL A 1018 29.37 -15.36 19.26
N ARG A 1019 28.72 -15.82 18.17
CA ARG A 1019 29.40 -16.07 16.90
C ARG A 1019 29.97 -14.79 16.29
N ALA A 1020 29.25 -13.67 16.36
CA ALA A 1020 29.74 -12.38 15.88
C ALA A 1020 30.98 -11.92 16.67
N LEU A 1021 30.91 -11.91 18.01
CA LEU A 1021 32.04 -11.57 18.88
C LEU A 1021 33.28 -12.45 18.62
N SER A 1022 33.05 -13.75 18.43
CA SER A 1022 34.12 -14.72 18.15
C SER A 1022 34.79 -14.47 16.81
N VAL A 1023 34.01 -14.16 15.76
CA VAL A 1023 34.54 -13.78 14.44
C VAL A 1023 35.29 -12.44 14.52
N SER A 1024 34.77 -11.46 15.26
CA SER A 1024 35.45 -10.18 15.48
C SER A 1024 36.81 -10.33 16.17
N SER A 1025 37.03 -11.35 17.01
CA SER A 1025 38.35 -11.58 17.63
C SER A 1025 39.48 -11.75 16.62
N VAL A 1026 39.16 -12.17 15.39
CA VAL A 1026 40.13 -12.38 14.31
C VAL A 1026 40.61 -11.06 13.73
N SER A 1027 39.84 -9.97 13.81
CA SER A 1027 40.27 -8.65 13.31
C SER A 1027 41.47 -8.10 14.09
N PHE A 1028 41.55 -8.38 15.39
CA PHE A 1028 42.58 -7.83 16.28
C PHE A 1028 43.89 -8.61 16.29
N VAL A 1029 43.92 -9.85 15.77
CA VAL A 1029 45.04 -10.78 15.97
C VAL A 1029 45.57 -11.29 14.65
N GLY A 1030 46.77 -10.85 14.30
CA GLY A 1030 47.48 -11.21 13.09
C GLY A 1030 48.90 -10.66 13.08
N HIS A 1031 49.69 -11.00 12.05
CA HIS A 1031 51.01 -10.42 11.83
C HIS A 1031 50.93 -9.18 10.96
N VAL A 1032 51.49 -8.07 11.45
CA VAL A 1032 51.66 -6.80 10.74
C VAL A 1032 53.15 -6.43 10.70
N PRO A 1033 53.74 -6.18 9.51
CA PRO A 1033 55.13 -5.75 9.41
C PRO A 1033 55.41 -4.48 10.21
N GLY A 1034 56.54 -4.45 10.93
CA GLY A 1034 56.87 -3.34 11.82
C GLY A 1034 55.97 -3.24 13.06
N ALA A 1035 55.26 -4.30 13.44
CA ALA A 1035 54.44 -4.32 14.67
C ALA A 1035 54.55 -5.68 15.39
N GLY A 1036 55.77 -6.22 15.38
CA GLY A 1036 56.10 -7.54 15.87
C GLY A 1036 56.03 -7.69 17.39
N LEU A 1037 56.00 -8.94 17.82
CA LEU A 1037 56.27 -9.36 19.18
C LEU A 1037 57.79 -9.31 19.45
N ALA A 1038 58.19 -9.17 20.72
CA ALA A 1038 59.59 -9.37 21.12
C ALA A 1038 60.07 -10.79 20.75
N PRO A 1039 61.38 -10.98 20.50
CA PRO A 1039 61.92 -12.23 19.96
C PRO A 1039 61.47 -13.48 20.71
N LEU A 1040 60.91 -14.44 19.97
CA LEU A 1040 60.50 -15.73 20.52
C LEU A 1040 61.66 -16.73 20.50
N PRO A 1041 61.72 -17.68 21.45
CA PRO A 1041 62.71 -18.75 21.42
C PRO A 1041 62.68 -19.53 20.11
N ARG A 1042 63.84 -19.78 19.49
CA ARG A 1042 63.93 -20.51 18.21
C ARG A 1042 63.39 -21.94 18.26
N CYS A 1043 63.29 -22.54 19.46
CA CYS A 1043 62.69 -23.86 19.66
C CYS A 1043 61.15 -23.85 19.58
N LEU A 1044 60.52 -22.67 19.61
CA LEU A 1044 59.07 -22.54 19.54
C LEU A 1044 58.59 -22.72 18.10
N LYS A 1045 57.85 -23.80 17.85
CA LYS A 1045 57.22 -24.03 16.55
C LYS A 1045 56.03 -23.08 16.38
N LEU A 1046 56.11 -22.18 15.42
CA LEU A 1046 55.02 -21.29 15.01
C LEU A 1046 54.08 -22.01 14.04
N GLU A 1047 52.80 -21.63 14.07
CA GLU A 1047 51.80 -22.13 13.11
C GLU A 1047 51.92 -21.45 11.74
N ASP A 1048 52.40 -20.21 11.73
CA ASP A 1048 52.62 -19.39 10.54
C ASP A 1048 54.09 -18.94 10.46
N LYS A 1049 54.48 -18.37 9.31
CA LYS A 1049 55.84 -17.83 9.08
C LYS A 1049 56.27 -16.80 10.14
N HIS A 1050 55.31 -16.01 10.63
CA HIS A 1050 55.54 -15.00 11.66
C HIS A 1050 54.50 -15.15 12.77
N ALA A 1051 54.86 -14.82 14.01
CA ALA A 1051 53.92 -14.87 15.13
C ALA A 1051 52.88 -13.75 15.03
N SER A 1052 51.63 -14.06 15.40
CA SER A 1052 50.56 -13.08 15.52
C SER A 1052 50.78 -12.17 16.72
N SER A 1053 50.35 -10.92 16.59
CA SER A 1053 50.28 -9.95 17.69
C SER A 1053 48.87 -9.38 17.82
N LEU A 1054 48.49 -8.96 19.03
CA LEU A 1054 47.13 -8.51 19.36
C LEU A 1054 47.10 -6.97 19.39
N ALA A 1055 46.33 -6.37 18.49
CA ALA A 1055 46.09 -4.93 18.44
C ALA A 1055 45.17 -4.49 19.58
N ALA A 1056 45.50 -3.38 20.25
CA ALA A 1056 44.61 -2.80 21.27
C ALA A 1056 43.31 -2.22 20.67
N GLY A 1057 43.30 -1.88 19.37
CA GLY A 1057 42.12 -1.40 18.68
C GLY A 1057 42.43 -0.92 17.26
N LEU A 1058 41.44 -1.00 16.37
CA LEU A 1058 41.55 -0.60 14.97
C LEU A 1058 40.85 0.76 14.74
N PRO A 1059 41.36 1.65 13.88
CA PRO A 1059 42.64 1.57 13.17
C PRO A 1059 43.81 2.19 13.96
N HIS A 1060 43.55 2.92 15.04
CA HIS A 1060 44.53 3.79 15.70
C HIS A 1060 45.68 3.05 16.41
N PHE A 1061 45.46 1.81 16.84
CA PHE A 1061 46.44 0.98 17.54
C PHE A 1061 46.71 -0.32 16.76
N ALA A 1062 46.87 -0.19 15.43
CA ALA A 1062 46.97 -1.33 14.53
C ALA A 1062 48.39 -1.57 13.98
N VAL A 1063 49.24 -0.54 13.91
CA VAL A 1063 50.56 -0.61 13.25
C VAL A 1063 51.67 0.03 14.08
N GLY A 1064 52.92 -0.29 13.76
CA GLY A 1064 54.10 0.30 14.40
C GLY A 1064 54.20 -0.03 15.89
N ILE A 1065 54.90 0.85 16.61
CA ILE A 1065 55.01 0.81 18.07
C ILE A 1065 53.66 0.81 18.80
N TRP A 1066 52.60 1.32 18.18
CA TRP A 1066 51.29 1.53 18.81
C TRP A 1066 50.40 0.30 18.86
N ARG A 1067 50.77 -0.80 18.21
CA ARG A 1067 49.93 -2.00 18.13
C ARG A 1067 49.81 -2.74 19.46
N ASN A 1068 50.95 -3.02 20.08
CA ASN A 1068 51.08 -4.00 21.15
C ASN A 1068 51.14 -3.32 22.52
N TRP A 1069 50.01 -3.37 23.24
CA TRP A 1069 49.89 -2.86 24.60
C TRP A 1069 49.68 -4.01 25.59
N GLY A 1070 50.58 -4.18 26.56
CA GLY A 1070 50.57 -5.29 27.52
C GLY A 1070 49.27 -5.36 28.33
N ARG A 1071 48.82 -4.22 28.89
CA ARG A 1071 47.55 -4.16 29.64
C ARG A 1071 46.37 -4.67 28.81
N ASP A 1072 46.16 -4.08 27.64
CA ASP A 1072 45.05 -4.37 26.74
C ASP A 1072 45.13 -5.82 26.23
N THR A 1073 46.34 -6.27 25.89
CA THR A 1073 46.62 -7.64 25.47
C THR A 1073 46.19 -8.65 26.52
N PHE A 1074 46.61 -8.49 27.78
CA PHE A 1074 46.31 -9.48 28.82
C PHE A 1074 44.88 -9.40 29.36
N ILE A 1075 44.20 -8.24 29.23
CA ILE A 1075 42.76 -8.14 29.47
C ILE A 1075 41.96 -8.87 28.37
N ALA A 1076 42.33 -8.67 27.10
CA ALA A 1076 41.61 -9.23 25.95
C ALA A 1076 41.93 -10.71 25.68
N LEU A 1077 43.12 -11.19 26.06
CA LEU A 1077 43.63 -12.54 25.77
C LEU A 1077 42.65 -13.68 26.13
N PRO A 1078 41.99 -13.70 27.31
CA PRO A 1078 41.03 -14.75 27.63
C PRO A 1078 39.85 -14.82 26.64
N GLY A 1079 39.31 -13.67 26.25
CA GLY A 1079 38.17 -13.59 25.33
C GLY A 1079 38.58 -13.85 23.87
N CYS A 1080 39.61 -13.15 23.39
CA CYS A 1080 40.02 -13.17 21.99
C CYS A 1080 40.81 -14.42 21.59
N LEU A 1081 41.51 -15.08 22.54
CA LEU A 1081 42.40 -16.20 22.24
C LEU A 1081 42.01 -17.51 22.95
N LEU A 1082 41.73 -17.48 24.26
CA LEU A 1082 41.45 -18.73 24.98
C LEU A 1082 40.06 -19.29 24.67
N ARG A 1083 39.01 -18.45 24.76
CA ARG A 1083 37.63 -18.87 24.46
C ARG A 1083 37.42 -19.26 23.00
N THR A 1084 38.21 -18.68 22.11
CA THR A 1084 38.16 -18.91 20.66
C THR A 1084 39.05 -20.07 20.21
N GLY A 1085 39.84 -20.68 21.11
CA GLY A 1085 40.68 -21.85 20.82
C GLY A 1085 42.06 -21.54 20.24
N ARG A 1086 42.49 -20.27 20.23
CA ARG A 1086 43.78 -19.81 19.69
C ARG A 1086 44.92 -19.96 20.71
N PHE A 1087 45.10 -21.17 21.24
CA PHE A 1087 46.07 -21.44 22.31
C PHE A 1087 47.53 -21.21 21.89
N SER A 1088 47.85 -21.45 20.62
CA SER A 1088 49.20 -21.23 20.09
C SER A 1088 49.56 -19.74 20.07
N ASP A 1089 48.66 -18.88 19.56
CA ASP A 1089 48.83 -17.43 19.61
C ASP A 1089 48.94 -16.92 21.05
N ALA A 1090 48.08 -17.40 21.97
CA ALA A 1090 48.13 -17.01 23.38
C ALA A 1090 49.48 -17.37 24.02
N LYS A 1091 49.97 -18.60 23.80
CA LYS A 1091 51.28 -19.06 24.29
C LYS A 1091 52.41 -18.18 23.75
N ASN A 1092 52.39 -17.89 22.44
CA ASN A 1092 53.43 -17.08 21.80
C ASN A 1092 53.45 -15.65 22.38
N ILE A 1093 52.29 -15.03 22.53
CA ILE A 1093 52.16 -13.68 23.13
C ILE A 1093 52.68 -13.68 24.58
N ILE A 1094 52.26 -14.65 25.41
CA ILE A 1094 52.71 -14.74 26.81
C ILE A 1094 54.23 -14.89 26.89
N ILE A 1095 54.82 -15.79 26.10
CA ILE A 1095 56.27 -16.01 26.09
C ILE A 1095 57.02 -14.75 25.63
N SER A 1096 56.52 -14.05 24.62
CA SER A 1096 57.14 -12.81 24.12
C SER A 1096 57.17 -11.70 25.18
N PHE A 1097 56.03 -11.42 25.82
CA PHE A 1097 55.94 -10.41 26.87
C PHE A 1097 56.72 -10.82 28.13
N ALA A 1098 56.78 -12.11 28.46
CA ALA A 1098 57.63 -12.62 29.54
C ALA A 1098 59.12 -12.39 29.25
N GLY A 1099 59.55 -12.57 28.00
CA GLY A 1099 60.92 -12.24 27.55
C GLY A 1099 61.25 -10.75 27.61
N SER A 1100 60.24 -9.89 27.74
CA SER A 1100 60.38 -8.43 27.86
C SER A 1100 60.27 -7.93 29.30
N LEU A 1101 60.20 -8.83 30.30
CA LEU A 1101 60.09 -8.48 31.71
C LEU A 1101 61.30 -7.66 32.16
N ARG A 1102 61.05 -6.50 32.78
CA ARG A 1102 62.09 -5.66 33.36
C ARG A 1102 61.61 -5.08 34.69
N HIS A 1103 62.49 -5.03 35.69
CA HIS A 1103 62.15 -4.55 37.04
C HIS A 1103 60.98 -5.31 37.71
N GLY A 1104 60.80 -6.60 37.39
CA GLY A 1104 59.73 -7.43 37.95
C GLY A 1104 58.33 -7.14 37.39
N LEU A 1105 58.23 -6.32 36.33
CA LEU A 1105 56.98 -5.96 35.66
C LEU A 1105 57.10 -6.18 34.15
N ILE A 1106 56.00 -6.55 33.51
CA ILE A 1106 55.89 -6.61 32.05
C ILE A 1106 55.63 -5.21 31.49
N PRO A 1107 56.15 -4.87 30.28
CA PRO A 1107 55.97 -3.55 29.72
C PRO A 1107 54.53 -3.32 29.28
N ASN A 1108 54.05 -2.09 29.47
CA ASN A 1108 52.75 -1.69 28.94
C ASN A 1108 52.79 -1.40 27.44
N LEU A 1109 53.86 -0.82 26.90
CA LEU A 1109 54.07 -0.63 25.46
C LEU A 1109 55.22 -1.52 25.00
N LEU A 1110 55.00 -2.40 24.02
CA LEU A 1110 56.04 -3.34 23.57
C LEU A 1110 57.00 -2.76 22.51
N ALA A 1111 56.60 -1.67 21.82
CA ALA A 1111 57.42 -0.94 20.84
C ALA A 1111 58.16 -1.85 19.84
N GLU A 1112 57.38 -2.65 19.10
CA GLU A 1112 57.88 -3.58 18.05
C GLU A 1112 58.83 -4.68 18.55
N GLY A 1113 58.99 -4.82 19.88
CA GLY A 1113 59.93 -5.76 20.46
C GLY A 1113 61.39 -5.28 20.47
N GLU A 1114 61.66 -4.03 20.04
CA GLU A 1114 63.01 -3.45 19.96
C GLU A 1114 63.36 -2.53 21.15
N GLY A 1115 62.36 -2.06 21.90
CA GLY A 1115 62.55 -1.16 23.06
C GLY A 1115 63.06 -1.83 24.35
N CYS A 1116 63.33 -3.13 24.35
CA CYS A 1116 63.88 -3.87 25.50
C CYS A 1116 65.35 -4.21 25.23
N PRO A 1117 66.32 -3.70 26.02
CA PRO A 1117 67.70 -4.15 25.94
C PRO A 1117 67.73 -5.66 26.20
N GLY A 1118 68.38 -6.40 25.30
CA GLY A 1118 68.40 -7.85 25.30
C GLY A 1118 68.80 -8.46 26.64
N LEU A 1119 68.17 -9.60 26.94
CA LEU A 1119 68.77 -10.63 27.78
C LEU A 1119 69.78 -11.43 26.95
#